data_AF-Q1PVE4-F1
#
_entry.id   AF-Q1PVE4-F1
#
_cell.length_a   1.000
_cell.length_b   1.000
_cell.length_c   1.000
_cell.angle_alpha   90.00
_cell.angle_beta   90.00
_cell.angle_gamma   90.00
#
_symmetry.space_group_name_H-M   'P 1'
#
loop_
_entity.id
_entity.type
_entity.pdbx_description
1 polymer ?
#
loop_
_entity_poly.entity_id
_entity_poly.type
_entity_poly.pdbx_seq_one_letter_code
_entity_poly.pdbx_strand_id
1 'polypeptide(L)'
;MFLIMRLMYRIVPLLSVLLSVISLDAHARGVSSSIKSHVIEVEFSLNENKLRAEDHVCVQKGESNEVLFLINKSFKVTSIASSGKDLAFKPGKMGNAQTMKITVPATVKSKETICFDIKYEGLLPSLPDSFSGEDIGATSGIIGEYGVYLSPACRWYPDMADSLATFKVTVVMPKEYEAVTQGILVSKKTADNKVSITWEEGNVSEGCSLVAGKYKVTAVRHNDIDIYAYFYPEEQPLVDTYLDATKRYLDIYQDLIGKYPYKKFAIVENFFQTGYGMPSFTLLGSEVVKLPFIVDISLGHEVLHNWWGNSVFVDDSRGNWCEGLTTYMADYYYKEIKGDVAATTYRNEICRKYTHYVTTQNDFPLKMFLGRSDKATQAIGYGKTAMVFHMLRKMLGDEVFYQALRDFYKNMLWQRANWEDIEKVFEKVSGLELAWFFDQWVNKKGAPVIELGETTVNKEGNAWVVKAEILQKTNEPYRLHLPVYVQLEEGIFHTTAEIKNASDRISLPVKSRPENIAIDPYTEVFRRLHADEIPPTIDLVMGDSKIIIYPANCEDSMKVEYKKLAHILANERDSIKADTEITEVEIAQTSLFILGGVEENKISKLVQNNLPVGLSLTKDAFGADTVMYGDKKDAFLVTIKHPSHKEKGIALFAGFSPEAINKAGYKIQHYGKYSYLVFSDGNNRVKEVVSIGDSPLQKTLQ
;
A
#
# COMPACT_ATOMS: atom_id res chain seq x y z
N MET A 1 4.11 -1.19 -0.96
CA MET A 1 5.51 -0.83 -1.32
C MET A 1 6.46 -2.00 -1.03
N PHE A 2 6.09 -2.88 -0.10
CA PHE A 2 6.61 -4.24 0.13
C PHE A 2 7.00 -5.04 -1.13
N LEU A 3 6.25 -4.91 -2.23
CA LEU A 3 6.46 -5.77 -3.40
C LEU A 3 7.43 -5.26 -4.47
N ILE A 4 7.86 -3.99 -4.51
CA ILE A 4 8.73 -3.55 -5.63
C ILE A 4 10.05 -4.34 -5.63
N MET A 5 10.58 -4.69 -4.45
CA MET A 5 11.72 -5.60 -4.35
C MET A 5 11.39 -7.09 -4.54
N ARG A 6 10.21 -7.58 -4.11
CA ARG A 6 9.78 -8.97 -4.40
C ARG A 6 9.56 -9.21 -5.89
N LEU A 7 9.02 -8.24 -6.62
CA LEU A 7 8.92 -8.25 -8.08
C LEU A 7 10.30 -8.21 -8.74
N MET A 8 11.25 -7.39 -8.26
CA MET A 8 12.63 -7.44 -8.75
C MET A 8 13.32 -8.78 -8.47
N TYR A 9 12.93 -9.47 -7.39
CA TYR A 9 13.43 -10.78 -7.02
C TYR A 9 12.95 -11.90 -7.99
N ARG A 10 11.71 -11.81 -8.51
CA ARG A 10 11.08 -12.85 -9.38
C ARG A 10 10.87 -12.48 -10.86
N ILE A 11 10.77 -11.20 -11.24
CA ILE A 11 10.44 -10.76 -12.62
C ILE A 11 11.29 -9.55 -13.01
N VAL A 12 12.22 -9.76 -13.94
CA VAL A 12 12.85 -8.69 -14.74
C VAL A 12 11.78 -8.15 -15.70
N PRO A 13 11.46 -6.84 -15.75
CA PRO A 13 10.52 -6.33 -16.74
C PRO A 13 11.20 -6.12 -18.10
N LEU A 14 10.36 -6.17 -19.14
CA LEU A 14 10.59 -6.09 -20.60
C LEU A 14 10.87 -7.42 -21.35
N LEU A 15 9.96 -7.70 -22.28
CA LEU A 15 9.82 -8.83 -23.23
C LEU A 15 8.89 -10.00 -22.81
N SER A 16 7.65 -9.66 -22.49
CA SER A 16 6.49 -10.55 -22.34
C SER A 16 5.91 -11.10 -23.66
N VAL A 17 6.72 -11.33 -24.72
CA VAL A 17 6.21 -11.95 -25.97
C VAL A 17 7.06 -13.13 -26.50
N LEU A 18 8.17 -13.51 -25.84
CA LEU A 18 8.97 -14.69 -26.29
C LEU A 18 9.19 -15.80 -25.25
N LEU A 19 8.69 -15.66 -24.02
CA LEU A 19 8.86 -16.66 -22.95
C LEU A 19 7.67 -17.62 -22.77
N SER A 20 6.59 -17.44 -23.53
CA SER A 20 5.43 -18.36 -23.56
C SER A 20 5.68 -19.67 -24.32
N VAL A 21 6.86 -19.85 -24.94
CA VAL A 21 7.22 -21.09 -25.67
C VAL A 21 8.25 -21.95 -24.93
N ILE A 22 8.70 -21.55 -23.73
CA ILE A 22 9.59 -22.37 -22.88
C ILE A 22 8.95 -22.70 -21.51
N SER A 23 7.79 -22.12 -21.21
CA SER A 23 7.07 -22.31 -19.95
C SER A 23 5.97 -23.39 -19.99
N LEU A 24 5.75 -24.06 -21.13
CA LEU A 24 4.78 -25.16 -21.23
C LEU A 24 5.33 -26.58 -20.98
N ASP A 25 6.64 -26.75 -20.76
CA ASP A 25 7.26 -28.07 -20.47
C ASP A 25 7.73 -28.24 -19.01
N ALA A 26 7.33 -27.35 -18.09
CA ALA A 26 7.78 -27.38 -16.70
C ALA A 26 6.88 -28.21 -15.75
N HIS A 27 5.74 -28.72 -16.22
CA HIS A 27 4.89 -29.64 -15.43
C HIS A 27 5.36 -31.10 -15.48
N ALA A 28 6.50 -31.36 -16.15
CA ALA A 28 7.21 -32.62 -16.12
C ALA A 28 8.70 -32.40 -15.75
N ARG A 29 8.99 -31.87 -14.55
CA ARG A 29 10.37 -31.77 -14.05
C ARG A 29 10.45 -32.04 -12.55
N GLY A 30 11.40 -32.88 -12.17
CA GLY A 30 11.68 -33.31 -10.81
C GLY A 30 11.92 -32.20 -9.80
N VAL A 31 11.95 -32.57 -8.52
CA VAL A 31 12.17 -31.64 -7.39
C VAL A 31 13.48 -30.86 -7.62
N SER A 32 13.38 -29.53 -7.72
CA SER A 32 14.55 -28.65 -7.79
C SER A 32 15.26 -28.59 -6.43
N SER A 33 16.56 -28.32 -6.45
CA SER A 33 17.32 -28.10 -5.22
C SER A 33 16.77 -26.89 -4.46
N SER A 34 16.82 -26.93 -3.13
CA SER A 34 16.37 -25.82 -2.27
C SER A 34 17.39 -25.54 -1.17
N ILE A 35 17.58 -24.27 -0.84
CA ILE A 35 18.45 -23.88 0.28
C ILE A 35 17.75 -24.18 1.61
N LYS A 36 18.52 -24.65 2.59
CA LYS A 36 18.06 -24.89 3.98
C LYS A 36 18.57 -23.85 4.95
N SER A 37 19.84 -23.46 4.83
CA SER A 37 20.46 -22.56 5.79
C SER A 37 21.64 -21.81 5.17
N HIS A 38 21.87 -20.62 5.69
CA HIS A 38 23.05 -19.80 5.46
C HIS A 38 23.76 -19.52 6.79
N VAL A 39 25.09 -19.59 6.77
CA VAL A 39 25.95 -18.99 7.79
C VAL A 39 26.91 -18.06 7.07
N ILE A 40 26.60 -16.76 7.12
CA ILE A 40 27.29 -15.71 6.36
C ILE A 40 28.17 -14.92 7.31
N GLU A 41 29.44 -14.78 6.97
CA GLU A 41 30.32 -13.75 7.53
C GLU A 41 30.58 -12.71 6.45
N VAL A 42 30.26 -11.45 6.74
CA VAL A 42 30.41 -10.34 5.80
C VAL A 42 31.17 -9.18 6.43
N GLU A 43 32.21 -8.71 5.75
CA GLU A 43 33.01 -7.55 6.12
C GLU A 43 32.79 -6.41 5.12
N PHE A 44 32.57 -5.21 5.64
CA PHE A 44 32.34 -4.00 4.85
C PHE A 44 33.54 -3.05 4.88
N SER A 45 34.03 -2.70 3.68
CA SER A 45 34.93 -1.57 3.46
C SER A 45 34.12 -0.39 2.93
N LEU A 46 33.58 0.43 3.85
CA LEU A 46 32.63 1.49 3.52
C LEU A 46 33.19 2.56 2.58
N ASN A 47 34.47 2.89 2.70
CA ASN A 47 35.14 3.90 1.86
C ASN A 47 35.40 3.39 0.43
N GLU A 48 35.35 2.07 0.22
CA GLU A 48 35.50 1.42 -1.08
C GLU A 48 34.15 0.99 -1.65
N ASN A 49 33.04 1.23 -0.94
CA ASN A 49 31.71 0.70 -1.25
C ASN A 49 31.69 -0.82 -1.48
N LYS A 50 32.54 -1.53 -0.74
CA LYS A 50 32.88 -2.93 -0.99
C LYS A 50 32.43 -3.83 0.15
N LEU A 51 31.97 -5.02 -0.21
CA LEU A 51 31.83 -6.14 0.72
C LEU A 51 32.77 -7.28 0.35
N ARG A 52 33.18 -8.04 1.36
CA ARG A 52 33.76 -9.37 1.24
C ARG A 52 32.97 -10.31 2.12
N ALA A 53 32.64 -11.49 1.62
CA ALA A 53 31.85 -12.44 2.38
C ALA A 53 32.26 -13.89 2.14
N GLU A 54 32.03 -14.69 3.17
CA GLU A 54 32.11 -16.15 3.16
C GLU A 54 30.76 -16.68 3.63
N ASP A 55 30.13 -17.51 2.80
CA ASP A 55 28.83 -18.11 3.09
C ASP A 55 28.97 -19.64 3.12
N HIS A 56 28.64 -20.22 4.27
CA HIS A 56 28.41 -21.65 4.42
C HIS A 56 26.93 -21.95 4.16
N VAL A 57 26.61 -22.31 2.92
CA VAL A 57 25.25 -22.56 2.46
C VAL A 57 24.97 -24.05 2.37
N CYS A 58 23.92 -24.52 3.03
CA CYS A 58 23.47 -25.91 2.95
C CYS A 58 22.21 -26.02 2.08
N VAL A 59 22.25 -26.97 1.15
CA VAL A 59 21.24 -27.17 0.10
C VAL A 59 20.72 -28.59 0.18
N GLN A 60 19.40 -28.76 0.13
CA GLN A 60 18.78 -30.04 -0.15
C GLN A 60 18.85 -30.32 -1.65
N LYS A 61 19.59 -31.36 -2.04
CA LYS A 61 19.79 -31.72 -3.45
C LYS A 61 18.47 -32.14 -4.09
N GLY A 62 18.17 -31.55 -5.25
CA GLY A 62 17.07 -31.96 -6.12
C GLY A 62 17.34 -33.27 -6.85
N GLU A 63 16.65 -33.51 -7.96
CA GLU A 63 16.90 -34.67 -8.83
C GLU A 63 18.10 -34.45 -9.76
N SER A 64 18.44 -33.20 -10.06
CA SER A 64 19.59 -32.84 -10.88
C SER A 64 20.91 -33.06 -10.15
N ASN A 65 21.95 -33.46 -10.89
CA ASN A 65 23.33 -33.43 -10.43
C ASN A 65 23.95 -32.03 -10.48
N GLU A 66 23.20 -31.04 -10.95
CA GLU A 66 23.62 -29.64 -10.99
C GLU A 66 22.88 -28.83 -9.92
N VAL A 67 23.65 -28.03 -9.18
CA VAL A 67 23.15 -26.99 -8.28
C VAL A 67 23.42 -25.64 -8.92
N LEU A 68 22.43 -24.76 -8.94
CA LEU A 68 22.50 -23.45 -9.57
C LEU A 68 22.24 -22.36 -8.53
N PHE A 69 23.25 -21.56 -8.23
CA PHE A 69 23.09 -20.35 -7.41
C PHE A 69 23.00 -19.10 -8.28
N LEU A 70 22.30 -18.09 -7.77
CA LEU A 70 22.24 -16.74 -8.29
C LEU A 70 22.93 -15.78 -7.32
N ILE A 71 23.76 -14.88 -7.83
CA ILE A 71 24.41 -13.82 -7.03
C ILE A 71 24.46 -12.53 -7.85
N ASN A 72 24.59 -11.38 -7.19
CA ASN A 72 24.73 -10.10 -7.85
C ASN A 72 25.82 -10.13 -8.94
N LYS A 73 25.52 -9.62 -10.15
CA LYS A 73 26.47 -9.61 -11.28
C LYS A 73 27.75 -8.81 -11.02
N SER A 74 27.72 -7.87 -10.08
CA SER A 74 28.87 -7.05 -9.68
C SER A 74 29.81 -7.79 -8.73
N PHE A 75 29.44 -8.99 -8.25
CA PHE A 75 30.22 -9.75 -7.28
C PHE A 75 31.07 -10.80 -7.98
N LYS A 76 32.35 -10.83 -7.61
CA LYS A 76 33.30 -11.84 -8.03
C LYS A 76 33.32 -12.97 -7.00
N VAL A 77 32.95 -14.16 -7.43
CA VAL A 77 33.10 -15.38 -6.62
C VAL A 77 34.51 -15.91 -6.79
N THR A 78 35.25 -16.01 -5.68
CA THR A 78 36.68 -16.32 -5.65
C THR A 78 36.94 -17.81 -5.41
N SER A 79 36.09 -18.48 -4.62
CA SER A 79 36.17 -19.93 -4.42
C SER A 79 34.80 -20.52 -4.08
N ILE A 80 34.62 -21.78 -4.45
CA ILE A 80 33.53 -22.64 -3.97
C ILE A 80 34.18 -23.94 -3.51
N ALA A 81 33.95 -24.32 -2.26
CA ALA A 81 34.41 -25.59 -1.72
C ALA A 81 33.25 -26.39 -1.14
N SER A 82 33.41 -27.70 -1.02
CA SER A 82 32.52 -28.56 -0.25
C SER A 82 33.33 -29.60 0.50
N SER A 83 33.06 -29.79 1.79
CA SER A 83 33.82 -30.69 2.66
C SER A 83 35.35 -30.44 2.60
N GLY A 84 35.73 -29.16 2.52
CA GLY A 84 37.14 -28.74 2.43
C GLY A 84 37.83 -28.99 1.10
N LYS A 85 37.12 -29.41 0.05
CA LYS A 85 37.66 -29.58 -1.31
C LYS A 85 37.11 -28.52 -2.25
N ASP A 86 38.00 -27.87 -2.98
CA ASP A 86 37.63 -26.91 -4.03
C ASP A 86 36.83 -27.60 -5.14
N LEU A 87 35.76 -26.92 -5.56
CA LEU A 87 34.88 -27.35 -6.64
C LEU A 87 34.97 -26.37 -7.81
N ALA A 88 35.08 -26.94 -9.01
CA ALA A 88 34.90 -26.16 -10.23
C ALA A 88 33.42 -25.76 -10.39
N PHE A 89 33.18 -24.54 -10.84
CA PHE A 89 31.85 -24.05 -11.19
C PHE A 89 31.87 -23.37 -12.55
N LYS A 90 30.73 -23.36 -13.22
CA LYS A 90 30.54 -22.68 -14.50
C LYS A 90 29.77 -21.38 -14.27
N PRO A 91 30.41 -20.20 -14.35
CA PRO A 91 29.72 -18.93 -14.26
C PRO A 91 28.87 -18.67 -15.51
N GLY A 92 27.72 -18.05 -15.33
CA GLY A 92 26.82 -17.62 -16.41
C GLY A 92 26.13 -16.30 -16.06
N LYS A 93 25.16 -15.89 -16.88
CA LYS A 93 24.36 -14.68 -16.66
C LYS A 93 22.88 -15.00 -16.81
N MET A 94 22.06 -14.40 -15.94
CA MET A 94 20.60 -14.47 -16.03
C MET A 94 20.01 -13.13 -15.59
N GLY A 95 19.59 -12.32 -16.56
CA GLY A 95 19.17 -10.94 -16.32
C GLY A 95 20.29 -10.12 -15.65
N ASN A 96 19.98 -9.56 -14.48
CA ASN A 96 20.94 -8.78 -13.68
C ASN A 96 21.75 -9.60 -12.66
N ALA A 97 21.69 -10.94 -12.68
CA ALA A 97 22.53 -11.79 -11.84
C ALA A 97 23.59 -12.55 -12.62
N GLN A 98 24.67 -12.89 -11.91
CA GLN A 98 25.57 -13.96 -12.25
C GLN A 98 24.97 -15.29 -11.76
N THR A 99 25.11 -16.33 -12.57
CA THR A 99 24.75 -17.69 -12.17
C THR A 99 26.01 -18.50 -11.87
N MET A 100 25.94 -19.41 -10.89
CA MET A 100 27.02 -20.33 -10.55
C MET A 100 26.48 -21.74 -10.61
N LYS A 101 26.85 -22.48 -11.66
CA LYS A 101 26.45 -23.86 -11.84
C LYS A 101 27.54 -24.80 -11.32
N ILE A 102 27.21 -25.59 -10.30
CA ILE A 102 28.11 -26.53 -9.65
C ILE A 102 27.65 -27.96 -9.96
N THR A 103 28.55 -28.80 -10.44
CA THR A 103 28.25 -30.23 -10.64
C THR A 103 28.57 -31.00 -9.36
N VAL A 104 27.55 -31.58 -8.76
CA VAL A 104 27.65 -32.41 -7.56
C VAL A 104 27.92 -33.87 -7.96
N PRO A 105 28.81 -34.60 -7.27
CA PRO A 105 29.05 -36.02 -7.55
C PRO A 105 27.75 -36.84 -7.54
N ALA A 106 27.63 -37.78 -8.48
CA ALA A 106 26.47 -38.66 -8.60
C ALA A 106 26.24 -39.56 -7.37
N THR A 107 27.25 -39.68 -6.49
CA THR A 107 27.17 -40.40 -5.22
C THR A 107 26.29 -39.71 -4.19
N VAL A 108 26.09 -38.39 -4.29
CA VAL A 108 25.17 -37.64 -3.42
C VAL A 108 23.75 -37.92 -3.92
N LYS A 109 22.89 -38.50 -3.09
CA LYS A 109 21.52 -38.86 -3.50
C LYS A 109 20.60 -37.64 -3.49
N SER A 110 19.49 -37.72 -4.21
CA SER A 110 18.43 -36.72 -4.10
C SER A 110 17.91 -36.65 -2.65
N LYS A 111 17.50 -35.45 -2.22
CA LYS A 111 17.09 -35.09 -0.85
C LYS A 111 18.20 -35.10 0.20
N GLU A 112 19.41 -35.55 -0.12
CA GLU A 112 20.55 -35.37 0.79
C GLU A 112 20.96 -33.89 0.85
N THR A 113 21.43 -33.48 2.02
CA THR A 113 21.96 -32.14 2.23
C THR A 113 23.43 -32.10 1.82
N ILE A 114 23.79 -31.12 1.01
CA ILE A 114 25.16 -30.77 0.67
C ILE A 114 25.42 -29.32 1.07
N CYS A 115 26.57 -29.06 1.68
CA CYS A 115 26.97 -27.70 2.06
C CYS A 115 28.15 -27.23 1.22
N PHE A 116 28.14 -25.93 0.91
CA PHE A 116 29.15 -25.25 0.13
C PHE A 116 29.70 -24.07 0.92
N ASP A 117 31.02 -23.90 0.89
CA ASP A 117 31.70 -22.70 1.38
C ASP A 117 31.99 -21.80 0.17
N ILE A 118 31.27 -20.69 0.05
CA ILE A 118 31.33 -19.78 -1.09
C ILE A 118 31.96 -18.47 -0.64
N LYS A 119 33.09 -18.11 -1.25
CA LYS A 119 33.78 -16.83 -0.99
C LYS A 119 33.57 -15.87 -2.15
N TYR A 120 33.19 -14.64 -1.84
CA TYR A 120 32.90 -13.64 -2.85
C TYR A 120 33.14 -12.22 -2.35
N GLU A 121 33.38 -11.31 -3.28
CA GLU A 121 33.56 -9.89 -3.00
C GLU A 121 32.99 -9.04 -4.13
N GLY A 122 32.58 -7.82 -3.84
CA GLY A 122 32.07 -6.94 -4.87
C GLY A 122 31.73 -5.54 -4.39
N LEU A 123 31.42 -4.70 -5.38
CA LEU A 123 31.12 -3.29 -5.19
C LEU A 123 29.63 -3.05 -5.36
N LEU A 124 29.08 -2.15 -4.56
CA LEU A 124 27.74 -1.60 -4.70
C LEU A 124 27.82 -0.06 -4.78
N PRO A 125 26.80 0.62 -5.30
CA PRO A 125 26.76 2.09 -5.27
C PRO A 125 26.73 2.61 -3.83
N SER A 126 27.30 3.80 -3.60
CA SER A 126 27.26 4.49 -2.30
C SER A 126 26.00 5.31 -2.06
N LEU A 127 25.39 5.85 -3.12
CA LEU A 127 24.17 6.64 -3.11
C LEU A 127 23.45 6.49 -4.46
N PRO A 128 22.11 6.68 -4.55
CA PRO A 128 21.44 6.91 -5.83
C PRO A 128 21.82 8.29 -6.40
N ASP A 129 21.76 8.46 -7.73
CA ASP A 129 22.15 9.68 -8.43
C ASP A 129 21.33 10.93 -8.03
N SER A 130 20.20 10.77 -7.33
CA SER A 130 19.48 11.87 -6.68
C SER A 130 18.95 11.47 -5.30
N PHE A 131 19.29 12.26 -4.29
CA PHE A 131 18.81 12.10 -2.90
C PHE A 131 17.37 12.60 -2.71
N SER A 132 16.73 13.10 -3.77
CA SER A 132 15.37 13.61 -3.77
C SER A 132 14.36 12.47 -3.88
N GLY A 133 14.07 11.82 -2.75
CA GLY A 133 12.79 11.14 -2.53
C GLY A 133 12.52 9.85 -3.31
N GLU A 134 13.55 9.10 -3.71
CA GLU A 134 13.31 7.82 -4.38
C GLU A 134 12.96 6.67 -3.41
N ASP A 135 11.98 5.91 -3.87
CA ASP A 135 11.46 4.65 -3.34
C ASP A 135 12.59 3.62 -3.19
N ILE A 136 12.56 2.78 -2.14
CA ILE A 136 13.43 1.61 -1.97
C ILE A 136 13.46 0.74 -3.25
N GLY A 137 12.42 0.80 -4.08
CA GLY A 137 12.37 0.17 -5.39
C GLY A 137 13.44 0.58 -6.42
N ALA A 138 14.12 1.72 -6.26
CA ALA A 138 15.14 2.19 -7.20
C ALA A 138 16.53 1.56 -6.98
N THR A 139 16.80 1.06 -5.77
CA THR A 139 18.06 0.38 -5.45
C THR A 139 17.84 -0.83 -4.56
N SER A 140 18.42 -1.96 -4.97
CA SER A 140 18.35 -3.19 -4.17
C SER A 140 19.47 -3.28 -3.13
N GLY A 141 20.54 -2.48 -3.25
CA GLY A 141 21.65 -2.48 -2.30
C GLY A 141 22.59 -1.27 -2.41
N ILE A 142 23.04 -0.77 -1.25
CA ILE A 142 23.96 0.37 -1.09
C ILE A 142 25.01 0.04 -0.02
N ILE A 143 26.26 0.45 -0.27
CA ILE A 143 27.35 0.43 0.71
C ILE A 143 28.07 1.77 0.64
N GLY A 144 28.14 2.49 1.75
CA GLY A 144 28.96 3.71 1.85
C GLY A 144 29.11 4.20 3.28
N GLU A 145 29.81 5.31 3.46
CA GLU A 145 30.03 5.92 4.78
C GLU A 145 28.72 6.39 5.46
N TYR A 146 27.67 6.70 4.69
CA TYR A 146 26.36 7.04 5.23
C TYR A 146 25.62 5.83 5.85
N GLY A 147 25.90 4.63 5.37
CA GLY A 147 25.24 3.41 5.83
C GLY A 147 25.31 2.27 4.81
N VAL A 148 24.74 1.13 5.20
CA VAL A 148 24.56 -0.06 4.38
C VAL A 148 23.08 -0.41 4.34
N TYR A 149 22.59 -0.72 3.15
CA TYR A 149 21.27 -1.29 2.92
C TYR A 149 21.43 -2.44 1.93
N LEU A 150 21.06 -3.66 2.31
CA LEU A 150 21.08 -4.82 1.42
C LEU A 150 19.75 -5.55 1.52
N SER A 151 19.03 -5.62 0.42
CA SER A 151 17.81 -6.43 0.31
C SER A 151 18.08 -7.80 -0.31
N PRO A 152 17.19 -8.79 -0.15
CA PRO A 152 17.26 -10.05 -0.91
C PRO A 152 17.29 -9.84 -2.43
N ALA A 153 16.62 -8.80 -2.93
CA ALA A 153 16.64 -8.44 -4.35
C ALA A 153 18.04 -8.03 -4.85
N CYS A 154 18.94 -7.60 -3.95
CA CYS A 154 20.34 -7.33 -4.28
C CYS A 154 21.07 -8.60 -4.69
N ARG A 155 20.61 -9.77 -4.25
CA ARG A 155 21.33 -11.05 -4.34
C ARG A 155 22.73 -10.90 -3.76
N TRP A 156 22.81 -10.31 -2.56
CA TRP A 156 24.08 -10.04 -1.87
C TRP A 156 24.69 -11.30 -1.24
N TYR A 157 23.96 -12.41 -1.28
CA TYR A 157 24.40 -13.76 -0.96
C TYR A 157 23.99 -14.73 -2.08
N PRO A 158 24.66 -15.89 -2.23
CA PRO A 158 24.26 -16.95 -3.16
C PRO A 158 22.85 -17.45 -2.87
N ASP A 159 21.93 -17.39 -3.84
CA ASP A 159 20.53 -17.73 -3.61
C ASP A 159 19.95 -18.67 -4.68
N MET A 160 18.83 -19.32 -4.37
CA MET A 160 18.04 -20.13 -5.28
C MET A 160 16.59 -19.67 -5.26
N ALA A 161 15.99 -19.52 -6.44
CA ALA A 161 14.60 -19.13 -6.57
C ALA A 161 13.68 -20.03 -5.70
N ASP A 162 12.73 -19.40 -5.03
CA ASP A 162 11.68 -20.02 -4.22
C ASP A 162 12.14 -20.79 -2.98
N SER A 163 13.43 -20.75 -2.64
CA SER A 163 13.94 -21.33 -1.40
C SER A 163 13.47 -20.56 -0.17
N LEU A 164 13.31 -21.28 0.94
CA LEU A 164 13.10 -20.73 2.27
C LEU A 164 14.26 -21.21 3.14
N ALA A 165 15.00 -20.29 3.75
CA ALA A 165 16.23 -20.62 4.46
C ALA A 165 16.28 -19.99 5.85
N THR A 166 16.99 -20.64 6.77
CA THR A 166 17.42 -20.02 8.04
C THR A 166 18.69 -19.22 7.81
N PHE A 167 18.94 -18.21 8.65
CA PHE A 167 20.08 -17.30 8.46
C PHE A 167 20.82 -17.05 9.77
N LYS A 168 22.14 -17.25 9.75
CA LYS A 168 23.06 -16.73 10.75
C LYS A 168 24.03 -15.79 10.08
N VAL A 169 24.06 -14.53 10.48
CA VAL A 169 24.83 -13.49 9.81
C VAL A 169 25.74 -12.81 10.81
N THR A 170 27.05 -12.89 10.57
CA THR A 170 28.07 -12.11 11.27
C THR A 170 28.49 -10.95 10.40
N VAL A 171 28.33 -9.74 10.92
CA VAL A 171 28.63 -8.50 10.22
C VAL A 171 29.84 -7.84 10.86
N VAL A 172 30.88 -7.55 10.07
CA VAL A 172 32.13 -6.91 10.49
C VAL A 172 32.24 -5.51 9.87
N MET A 173 32.34 -4.48 10.72
CA MET A 173 32.31 -3.06 10.32
C MET A 173 33.23 -2.20 11.20
N PRO A 174 33.50 -0.94 10.85
CA PRO A 174 34.12 0.00 11.79
C PRO A 174 33.31 0.13 13.08
N LYS A 175 33.98 0.32 14.23
CA LYS A 175 33.36 0.25 15.57
C LYS A 175 32.23 1.27 15.83
N GLU A 176 32.14 2.33 15.03
CA GLU A 176 31.12 3.38 15.13
C GLU A 176 29.77 2.99 14.49
N TYR A 177 29.72 1.85 13.80
CA TYR A 177 28.51 1.36 13.13
C TYR A 177 27.79 0.32 13.97
N GLU A 178 26.48 0.27 13.76
CA GLU A 178 25.60 -0.77 14.24
C GLU A 178 24.95 -1.45 13.04
N ALA A 179 24.71 -2.75 13.14
CA ALA A 179 24.09 -3.54 12.08
C ALA A 179 22.94 -4.38 12.62
N VAL A 180 21.89 -4.51 11.82
CA VAL A 180 20.67 -5.24 12.14
C VAL A 180 20.23 -6.08 10.96
N THR A 181 19.81 -7.31 11.26
CA THR A 181 19.11 -8.20 10.34
C THR A 181 18.00 -8.92 11.13
N GLN A 182 17.48 -10.01 10.56
CA GLN A 182 16.44 -10.83 11.14
C GLN A 182 16.94 -11.71 12.30
N GLY A 183 16.06 -11.96 13.25
CA GLY A 183 16.30 -12.90 14.36
C GLY A 183 16.88 -12.29 15.64
N ILE A 184 17.57 -13.11 16.43
CA ILE A 184 18.13 -12.74 17.74
C ILE A 184 19.58 -12.28 17.67
N LEU A 185 19.98 -11.38 18.57
CA LEU A 185 21.38 -10.97 18.71
C LEU A 185 22.14 -12.07 19.47
N VAL A 186 23.03 -12.78 18.79
CA VAL A 186 23.84 -13.87 19.36
C VAL A 186 25.11 -13.35 20.01
N SER A 187 25.78 -12.40 19.34
CA SER A 187 27.01 -11.82 19.88
C SER A 187 27.28 -10.43 19.32
N LYS A 188 27.94 -9.60 20.13
CA LYS A 188 28.51 -8.32 19.71
C LYS A 188 29.87 -8.16 20.36
N LYS A 189 30.91 -8.01 19.56
CA LYS A 189 32.31 -7.91 20.02
C LYS A 189 32.99 -6.75 19.31
N THR A 190 33.80 -5.99 20.04
CA THR A 190 34.59 -4.89 19.49
C THR A 190 36.07 -5.19 19.71
N ALA A 191 36.84 -5.20 18.64
CA ALA A 191 38.29 -5.44 18.64
C ALA A 191 38.92 -4.75 17.42
N ASP A 192 40.17 -4.29 17.53
CA ASP A 192 40.95 -3.73 16.41
C ASP A 192 40.22 -2.65 15.60
N ASN A 193 39.55 -1.73 16.30
CA ASN A 193 38.72 -0.65 15.72
C ASN A 193 37.55 -1.12 14.84
N LYS A 194 37.17 -2.40 14.95
CA LYS A 194 36.02 -3.01 14.29
C LYS A 194 35.02 -3.53 15.31
N VAL A 195 33.77 -3.61 14.90
CA VAL A 195 32.70 -4.34 15.59
C VAL A 195 32.31 -5.55 14.75
N SER A 196 32.10 -6.68 15.42
CA SER A 196 31.54 -7.91 14.86
C SER A 196 30.20 -8.18 15.56
N ILE A 197 29.12 -8.22 14.78
CA ILE A 197 27.75 -8.38 15.28
C ILE A 197 27.14 -9.62 14.63
N THR A 198 26.76 -10.61 15.42
CA THR A 198 26.14 -11.86 14.94
C THR A 198 24.66 -11.89 15.28
N TRP A 199 23.83 -12.06 14.25
CA TRP A 199 22.39 -12.29 14.35
C TRP A 199 22.04 -13.69 13.86
N GLU A 200 20.97 -14.27 14.39
CA GLU A 200 20.50 -15.60 14.00
C GLU A 200 18.97 -15.69 13.97
N GLU A 201 18.41 -16.07 12.82
CA GLU A 201 17.02 -16.45 12.65
C GLU A 201 16.94 -17.96 12.35
N GLY A 202 16.40 -18.70 13.31
CA GLY A 202 16.26 -20.14 13.25
C GLY A 202 15.01 -20.63 12.51
N ASN A 203 14.05 -19.73 12.24
CA ASN A 203 12.93 -20.01 11.36
C ASN A 203 13.30 -19.71 9.91
N VAL A 204 12.57 -20.32 8.98
CA VAL A 204 12.82 -20.09 7.56
C VAL A 204 12.30 -18.70 7.14
N SER A 205 13.00 -18.06 6.20
CA SER A 205 12.64 -16.77 5.59
C SER A 205 12.78 -16.83 4.07
N GLU A 206 12.03 -15.98 3.36
CA GLU A 206 12.13 -15.81 1.90
C GLU A 206 13.39 -15.04 1.47
N GLY A 207 14.11 -14.45 2.40
CA GLY A 207 15.40 -13.85 2.13
C GLY A 207 16.01 -13.18 3.36
N CYS A 208 17.19 -12.59 3.18
CA CYS A 208 17.89 -11.87 4.24
C CYS A 208 18.11 -10.40 3.88
N SER A 209 17.55 -9.51 4.69
CA SER A 209 17.81 -8.06 4.63
C SER A 209 18.86 -7.67 5.68
N LEU A 210 19.76 -6.75 5.34
CA LEU A 210 20.78 -6.22 6.24
C LEU A 210 20.81 -4.71 6.16
N VAL A 211 20.81 -4.05 7.31
CA VAL A 211 20.91 -2.60 7.42
C VAL A 211 22.00 -2.25 8.43
N ALA A 212 22.79 -1.23 8.14
CA ALA A 212 23.78 -0.71 9.07
C ALA A 212 23.95 0.80 8.95
N GLY A 213 24.32 1.43 10.06
CA GLY A 213 24.48 2.88 10.15
C GLY A 213 25.10 3.30 11.48
N LYS A 214 25.43 4.58 11.62
CA LYS A 214 25.97 5.17 12.86
C LYS A 214 24.86 5.43 13.87
N TYR A 215 24.16 4.37 14.25
CA TYR A 215 23.00 4.46 15.15
C TYR A 215 23.42 4.53 16.60
N LYS A 216 22.57 5.17 17.41
CA LYS A 216 22.52 4.94 18.85
C LYS A 216 21.34 4.04 19.15
N VAL A 217 21.62 2.87 19.73
CA VAL A 217 20.66 1.79 19.92
C VAL A 217 20.09 1.82 21.33
N THR A 218 18.77 1.83 21.43
CA THR A 218 18.06 1.58 22.69
C THR A 218 17.37 0.22 22.61
N ALA A 219 17.48 -0.58 23.66
CA ALA A 219 16.87 -1.90 23.74
C ALA A 219 15.98 -1.98 24.98
N VAL A 220 14.76 -2.48 24.80
CA VAL A 220 13.81 -2.79 25.87
C VAL A 220 13.25 -4.18 25.66
N ARG A 221 12.74 -4.79 26.72
CA ARG A 221 12.05 -6.07 26.63
C ARG A 221 10.57 -5.88 26.93
N HIS A 222 9.72 -6.45 26.09
CA HIS A 222 8.27 -6.47 26.25
C HIS A 222 7.80 -7.91 26.18
N ASN A 223 7.34 -8.45 27.31
CA ASN A 223 7.06 -9.88 27.47
C ASN A 223 8.28 -10.75 27.09
N ASP A 224 8.14 -11.67 26.13
CA ASP A 224 9.24 -12.51 25.64
C ASP A 224 9.93 -11.97 24.37
N ILE A 225 9.67 -10.71 24.00
CA ILE A 225 10.14 -10.06 22.77
C ILE A 225 11.12 -8.94 23.11
N ASP A 226 12.30 -8.96 22.49
CA ASP A 226 13.25 -7.84 22.56
C ASP A 226 12.90 -6.80 21.49
N ILE A 227 12.76 -5.54 21.92
CA ILE A 227 12.46 -4.41 21.03
C ILE A 227 13.67 -3.48 20.98
N TYR A 228 14.14 -3.18 19.77
CA TYR A 228 15.27 -2.29 19.54
C TYR A 228 14.83 -1.05 18.76
N ALA A 229 15.43 0.10 19.09
CA ALA A 229 15.33 1.32 18.31
C ALA A 229 16.73 1.72 17.84
N TYR A 230 16.98 1.64 16.52
CA TYR A 230 18.20 2.06 15.85
C TYR A 230 17.95 3.43 15.22
N PHE A 231 18.25 4.51 15.95
CA PHE A 231 18.04 5.88 15.49
C PHE A 231 19.39 6.60 15.39
N TYR A 232 19.49 7.54 14.47
CA TYR A 232 20.64 8.43 14.44
C TYR A 232 20.69 9.29 15.72
N PRO A 233 21.86 9.81 16.12
CA PRO A 233 22.00 10.60 17.34
C PRO A 233 21.04 11.79 17.43
N GLU A 234 20.72 12.41 16.30
CA GLU A 234 19.86 13.59 16.18
C GLU A 234 18.39 13.30 16.54
N GLU A 235 17.90 12.09 16.24
CA GLU A 235 16.50 11.68 16.39
C GLU A 235 16.24 10.86 17.67
N GLN A 236 17.21 10.78 18.57
CA GLN A 236 17.08 10.12 19.88
C GLN A 236 15.86 10.57 20.71
N PRO A 237 15.41 11.84 20.68
CA PRO A 237 14.20 12.24 21.39
C PRO A 237 12.91 11.51 20.96
N LEU A 238 12.90 10.87 19.79
CA LEU A 238 11.73 10.12 19.28
C LEU A 238 11.66 8.68 19.78
N VAL A 239 12.75 8.13 20.33
CA VAL A 239 12.91 6.70 20.62
C VAL A 239 11.81 6.16 21.53
N ASP A 240 11.52 6.81 22.66
CA ASP A 240 10.53 6.33 23.62
C ASP A 240 9.12 6.25 23.01
N THR A 241 8.76 7.25 22.19
CA THR A 241 7.49 7.28 21.45
C THR A 241 7.33 6.07 20.55
N TYR A 242 8.38 5.73 19.79
CA TYR A 242 8.38 4.58 18.89
C TYR A 242 8.35 3.25 19.64
N LEU A 243 9.15 3.12 20.70
CA LEU A 243 9.18 1.91 21.53
C LEU A 243 7.81 1.64 22.17
N ASP A 244 7.19 2.65 22.75
CA ASP A 244 5.87 2.50 23.39
C ASP A 244 4.77 2.18 22.39
N ALA A 245 4.81 2.79 21.19
CA ALA A 245 3.87 2.45 20.13
C ALA A 245 4.04 1.00 19.64
N THR A 246 5.27 0.54 19.44
CA THR A 246 5.55 -0.84 19.06
C THR A 246 5.04 -1.84 20.10
N LYS A 247 5.21 -1.57 21.41
CA LYS A 247 4.63 -2.42 22.47
C LYS A 247 3.12 -2.57 22.32
N ARG A 248 2.40 -1.44 22.15
CA ARG A 248 0.95 -1.44 21.95
C ARG A 248 0.53 -2.25 20.72
N TYR A 249 1.22 -2.09 19.59
CA TYR A 249 0.89 -2.86 18.39
C TYR A 249 1.18 -4.35 18.53
N LEU A 250 2.28 -4.72 19.18
CA LEU A 250 2.57 -6.12 19.49
C LEU A 250 1.47 -6.73 20.38
N ASP A 251 0.96 -6.00 21.37
CA ASP A 251 -0.14 -6.49 22.21
C ASP A 251 -1.44 -6.66 21.40
N ILE A 252 -1.84 -5.63 20.64
CA ILE A 252 -3.05 -5.68 19.80
C ILE A 252 -3.03 -6.88 18.86
N TYR A 253 -1.95 -7.09 18.12
CA TYR A 253 -1.91 -8.17 17.12
C TYR A 253 -1.76 -9.56 17.73
N GLN A 254 -1.10 -9.66 18.90
CA GLN A 254 -1.07 -10.92 19.63
C GLN A 254 -2.46 -11.35 20.11
N ASP A 255 -3.29 -10.40 20.55
CA ASP A 255 -4.67 -10.68 20.97
C ASP A 255 -5.57 -11.05 19.78
N LEU A 256 -5.41 -10.35 18.64
CA LEU A 256 -6.23 -10.57 17.45
C LEU A 256 -5.86 -11.85 16.68
N ILE A 257 -4.57 -12.17 16.55
CA ILE A 257 -4.07 -13.20 15.60
C ILE A 257 -3.37 -14.35 16.32
N GLY A 258 -2.63 -14.05 17.38
CA GLY A 258 -1.83 -15.01 18.12
C GLY A 258 -0.38 -14.58 18.28
N LYS A 259 0.39 -15.39 19.00
CA LYS A 259 1.75 -15.06 19.44
C LYS A 259 2.64 -14.52 18.31
N TYR A 260 3.42 -13.49 18.61
CA TYR A 260 4.38 -12.93 17.67
C TYR A 260 5.40 -13.99 17.20
N PRO A 261 5.67 -14.11 15.88
CA PRO A 261 6.45 -15.23 15.33
C PRO A 261 7.95 -15.18 15.63
N TYR A 262 8.49 -13.99 15.91
CA TYR A 262 9.92 -13.79 16.13
C TYR A 262 10.24 -13.55 17.61
N LYS A 263 11.53 -13.49 17.93
CA LYS A 263 12.02 -13.13 19.27
C LYS A 263 12.40 -11.66 19.41
N LYS A 264 12.47 -10.95 18.29
CA LYS A 264 12.90 -9.56 18.19
C LYS A 264 11.91 -8.75 17.34
N PHE A 265 11.72 -7.48 17.67
CA PHE A 265 11.32 -6.47 16.69
C PHE A 265 12.27 -5.28 16.75
N ALA A 266 12.61 -4.65 15.62
CA ALA A 266 13.41 -3.41 15.63
C ALA A 266 12.79 -2.31 14.78
N ILE A 267 12.82 -1.09 15.28
CA ILE A 267 12.55 0.13 14.51
C ILE A 267 13.90 0.67 14.07
N VAL A 268 14.11 0.80 12.76
CA VAL A 268 15.38 1.20 12.18
C VAL A 268 15.18 2.47 11.36
N GLU A 269 15.78 3.55 11.83
CA GLU A 269 15.83 4.79 11.06
C GLU A 269 16.68 4.58 9.81
N ASN A 270 16.20 5.07 8.68
CA ASN A 270 16.76 4.81 7.38
C ASN A 270 17.05 6.11 6.64
N PHE A 271 18.09 6.10 5.82
CA PHE A 271 18.46 7.25 4.99
C PHE A 271 17.53 7.41 3.77
N PHE A 272 16.77 6.38 3.39
CA PHE A 272 15.68 6.49 2.40
C PHE A 272 14.37 6.96 3.04
N GLN A 273 13.64 7.85 2.39
CA GLN A 273 12.39 8.45 2.91
C GLN A 273 11.16 7.56 2.74
N THR A 274 11.25 6.32 3.22
CA THR A 274 10.25 5.26 3.02
C THR A 274 10.01 4.45 4.30
N GLY A 275 8.85 3.80 4.38
CA GLY A 275 8.51 2.80 5.40
C GLY A 275 8.51 1.39 4.80
N TYR A 276 9.11 0.41 5.49
CA TYR A 276 9.17 -0.97 5.00
C TYR A 276 9.32 -1.99 6.13
N GLY A 277 8.34 -2.88 6.28
CA GLY A 277 8.40 -4.03 7.18
C GLY A 277 9.31 -5.14 6.64
N MET A 278 10.12 -5.71 7.52
CA MET A 278 11.02 -6.83 7.24
C MET A 278 10.79 -7.90 8.31
N PRO A 279 11.23 -9.15 8.08
CA PRO A 279 11.19 -10.17 9.11
C PRO A 279 11.89 -9.68 10.38
N SER A 280 11.11 -9.46 11.45
CA SER A 280 11.56 -8.96 12.76
C SER A 280 12.04 -7.49 12.85
N PHE A 281 11.84 -6.64 11.84
CA PHE A 281 12.15 -5.19 11.96
C PHE A 281 11.44 -4.34 10.90
N THR A 282 11.45 -3.02 11.05
CA THR A 282 10.95 -2.08 10.04
C THR A 282 11.97 -0.99 9.78
N LEU A 283 12.03 -0.51 8.53
CA LEU A 283 12.74 0.70 8.15
C LEU A 283 11.79 1.88 8.10
N LEU A 284 12.24 3.03 8.58
CA LEU A 284 11.51 4.30 8.51
C LEU A 284 12.49 5.43 8.17
N GLY A 285 12.21 6.19 7.12
CA GLY A 285 13.08 7.30 6.70
C GLY A 285 13.25 8.40 7.75
N SER A 286 14.41 9.06 7.77
CA SER A 286 14.72 10.13 8.74
C SER A 286 13.73 11.31 8.74
N GLU A 287 13.21 11.73 7.59
CA GLU A 287 12.15 12.76 7.54
C GLU A 287 10.77 12.16 7.84
N VAL A 288 10.60 10.86 7.59
CA VAL A 288 9.36 10.13 7.91
C VAL A 288 9.21 9.98 9.42
N VAL A 289 10.26 9.62 10.16
CA VAL A 289 10.16 9.41 11.61
C VAL A 289 9.76 10.68 12.39
N LYS A 290 10.02 11.86 11.81
CA LYS A 290 9.65 13.16 12.38
C LYS A 290 8.16 13.49 12.22
N LEU A 291 7.46 12.80 11.33
CA LEU A 291 6.04 13.07 11.07
C LEU A 291 5.19 12.43 12.17
N PRO A 292 4.42 13.21 12.95
CA PRO A 292 3.76 12.72 14.16
C PRO A 292 2.74 11.59 13.90
N PHE A 293 2.14 11.57 12.70
CA PHE A 293 1.13 10.58 12.33
C PHE A 293 1.72 9.20 11.96
N ILE A 294 3.04 9.09 11.75
CA ILE A 294 3.67 7.82 11.34
C ILE A 294 3.56 6.77 12.43
N VAL A 295 3.68 7.21 13.68
CA VAL A 295 3.53 6.35 14.86
C VAL A 295 2.12 5.75 14.94
N ASP A 296 1.09 6.54 14.61
CA ASP A 296 -0.33 6.15 14.76
C ASP A 296 -0.93 5.46 13.53
N ILE A 297 -0.21 5.40 12.42
CA ILE A 297 -0.71 4.84 11.15
C ILE A 297 0.28 3.82 10.60
N SER A 298 1.42 4.28 10.08
CA SER A 298 2.34 3.44 9.33
C SER A 298 3.08 2.42 10.19
N LEU A 299 3.51 2.76 11.40
CA LEU A 299 4.27 1.84 12.25
C LEU A 299 3.46 0.57 12.57
N GLY A 300 2.18 0.72 12.88
CA GLY A 300 1.31 -0.43 13.15
C GLY A 300 1.18 -1.35 11.93
N HIS A 301 1.06 -0.78 10.74
CA HIS A 301 1.02 -1.54 9.48
C HIS A 301 2.29 -2.37 9.28
N GLU A 302 3.47 -1.77 9.47
CA GLU A 302 4.74 -2.47 9.30
C GLU A 302 5.00 -3.52 10.38
N VAL A 303 4.56 -3.29 11.63
CA VAL A 303 4.62 -4.30 12.70
C VAL A 303 3.76 -5.52 12.32
N LEU A 304 2.54 -5.30 11.80
CA LEU A 304 1.62 -6.37 11.44
C LEU A 304 2.15 -7.29 10.34
N HIS A 305 2.99 -6.77 9.44
CA HIS A 305 3.61 -7.59 8.41
C HIS A 305 4.49 -8.73 8.95
N ASN A 306 4.81 -8.75 10.25
CA ASN A 306 5.46 -9.90 10.88
C ASN A 306 4.56 -11.14 10.91
N TRP A 307 3.24 -10.99 11.03
CA TRP A 307 2.28 -12.09 10.88
C TRP A 307 2.01 -12.36 9.40
N TRP A 308 1.70 -11.31 8.63
CA TRP A 308 1.32 -11.42 7.22
C TRP A 308 2.45 -10.95 6.30
N GLY A 309 2.97 -11.85 5.47
CA GLY A 309 4.02 -11.56 4.52
C GLY A 309 5.41 -12.00 5.01
N ASN A 310 5.74 -11.86 6.29
CA ASN A 310 7.07 -12.26 6.80
C ASN A 310 7.09 -13.62 7.51
N SER A 311 5.97 -14.12 8.05
CA SER A 311 5.89 -15.46 8.64
C SER A 311 4.83 -16.34 7.99
N VAL A 312 3.69 -15.78 7.57
CA VAL A 312 2.83 -16.39 6.55
C VAL A 312 3.15 -15.74 5.21
N PHE A 313 3.90 -16.44 4.37
CA PHE A 313 4.39 -15.91 3.11
C PHE A 313 3.28 -15.84 2.06
N VAL A 314 3.48 -14.99 1.05
CA VAL A 314 2.52 -14.84 -0.05
C VAL A 314 2.94 -15.75 -1.21
N ASP A 315 2.02 -16.53 -1.74
CA ASP A 315 2.18 -17.11 -3.07
C ASP A 315 1.83 -16.06 -4.14
N ASP A 316 2.84 -15.30 -4.58
CA ASP A 316 2.66 -14.22 -5.56
C ASP A 316 2.04 -14.71 -6.88
N SER A 317 2.19 -15.99 -7.24
CA SER A 317 1.58 -16.56 -8.46
C SER A 317 0.05 -16.63 -8.40
N ARG A 318 -0.50 -16.46 -7.19
CA ARG A 318 -1.95 -16.52 -6.89
C ARG A 318 -2.50 -15.21 -6.33
N GLY A 319 -1.70 -14.15 -6.34
CA GLY A 319 -2.11 -12.81 -5.93
C GLY A 319 -1.83 -12.50 -4.46
N ASN A 320 -1.52 -11.23 -4.20
CA ASN A 320 -1.10 -10.70 -2.92
C ASN A 320 -2.31 -10.27 -2.07
N TRP A 321 -2.76 -11.17 -1.19
CA TRP A 321 -3.79 -10.89 -0.19
C TRP A 321 -3.28 -10.08 1.00
N CYS A 322 -1.97 -10.14 1.27
CA CYS A 322 -1.34 -9.65 2.48
C CYS A 322 -1.51 -8.14 2.66
N GLU A 323 -1.20 -7.33 1.65
CA GLU A 323 -1.26 -5.87 1.75
C GLU A 323 -2.64 -5.36 2.16
N GLY A 324 -3.70 -5.92 1.57
CA GLY A 324 -5.05 -5.51 1.88
C GLY A 324 -5.58 -6.04 3.22
N LEU A 325 -5.17 -7.25 3.63
CA LEU A 325 -5.46 -7.75 4.97
C LEU A 325 -4.77 -6.88 6.04
N THR A 326 -3.49 -6.51 5.81
CA THR A 326 -2.75 -5.60 6.67
C THR A 326 -3.40 -4.22 6.74
N THR A 327 -3.83 -3.65 5.60
CA THR A 327 -4.61 -2.39 5.60
C THR A 327 -5.91 -2.51 6.38
N TYR A 328 -6.62 -3.64 6.30
CA TYR A 328 -7.85 -3.84 7.06
C TYR A 328 -7.59 -3.89 8.57
N MET A 329 -6.57 -4.63 8.99
CA MET A 329 -6.28 -4.90 10.41
C MET A 329 -5.43 -3.82 11.10
N ALA A 330 -4.73 -2.97 10.35
CA ALA A 330 -3.96 -1.85 10.87
C ALA A 330 -4.68 -0.52 10.57
N ASP A 331 -4.85 -0.18 9.29
CA ASP A 331 -5.28 1.16 8.91
C ASP A 331 -6.77 1.39 9.19
N TYR A 332 -7.63 0.44 8.79
CA TYR A 332 -9.07 0.52 9.01
C TYR A 332 -9.44 0.24 10.48
N TYR A 333 -8.89 -0.81 11.08
CA TYR A 333 -9.20 -1.20 12.46
C TYR A 333 -8.97 -0.05 13.47
N TYR A 334 -7.93 0.78 13.30
CA TYR A 334 -7.73 1.95 14.17
C TYR A 334 -8.82 3.01 14.00
N LYS A 335 -9.39 3.14 12.80
CA LYS A 335 -10.54 4.03 12.57
C LYS A 335 -11.79 3.47 13.23
N GLU A 336 -11.97 2.16 13.22
CA GLU A 336 -13.05 1.48 13.92
C GLU A 336 -12.96 1.69 15.44
N ILE A 337 -11.79 1.48 16.05
CA ILE A 337 -11.59 1.78 17.49
C ILE A 337 -11.84 3.26 17.81
N LYS A 338 -11.48 4.16 16.89
CA LYS A 338 -11.72 5.60 17.06
C LYS A 338 -13.21 5.97 17.02
N GLY A 339 -14.05 5.12 16.40
CA GLY A 339 -15.51 5.25 16.38
C GLY A 339 -16.11 5.29 14.97
N ASP A 340 -17.44 5.13 14.91
CA ASP A 340 -18.19 4.88 13.67
C ASP A 340 -17.99 5.92 12.57
N VAL A 341 -17.85 7.20 12.94
CA VAL A 341 -17.61 8.28 11.97
C VAL A 341 -16.28 8.11 11.27
N ALA A 342 -15.21 7.78 12.00
CA ALA A 342 -13.89 7.55 11.42
C ALA A 342 -13.88 6.28 10.56
N ALA A 343 -14.53 5.21 11.01
CA ALA A 343 -14.65 3.96 10.26
C ALA A 343 -15.40 4.15 8.94
N THR A 344 -16.57 4.79 9.00
CA THR A 344 -17.42 5.11 7.84
C THR A 344 -16.69 6.02 6.87
N THR A 345 -15.95 7.02 7.36
CA THR A 345 -15.15 7.91 6.52
C THR A 345 -14.09 7.12 5.76
N TYR A 346 -13.41 6.18 6.42
CA TYR A 346 -12.36 5.38 5.79
C TYR A 346 -12.92 4.44 4.69
N ARG A 347 -14.04 3.75 4.95
CA ARG A 347 -14.70 2.90 3.94
C ARG A 347 -15.21 3.71 2.75
N ASN A 348 -15.77 4.89 3.01
CA ASN A 348 -16.12 5.85 1.96
C ASN A 348 -14.90 6.30 1.15
N GLU A 349 -13.79 6.61 1.80
CA GLU A 349 -12.54 6.96 1.11
C GLU A 349 -12.05 5.81 0.21
N ILE A 350 -12.18 4.55 0.63
CA ILE A 350 -11.86 3.37 -0.20
C ILE A 350 -12.75 3.32 -1.45
N CYS A 351 -14.08 3.31 -1.28
CA CYS A 351 -15.03 3.20 -2.40
C CYS A 351 -14.90 4.39 -3.36
N ARG A 352 -14.65 5.58 -2.80
CA ARG A 352 -14.38 6.80 -3.56
C ARG A 352 -13.11 6.66 -4.40
N LYS A 353 -11.98 6.22 -3.82
CA LYS A 353 -10.73 6.02 -4.59
C LYS A 353 -10.89 5.02 -5.72
N TYR A 354 -11.58 3.90 -5.47
CA TYR A 354 -11.87 2.93 -6.51
C TYR A 354 -12.70 3.55 -7.65
N THR A 355 -13.75 4.30 -7.30
CA THR A 355 -14.61 4.97 -8.30
C THR A 355 -13.84 5.95 -9.18
N HIS A 356 -12.91 6.73 -8.59
CA HIS A 356 -12.12 7.72 -9.32
C HIS A 356 -10.99 7.15 -10.18
N TYR A 357 -10.27 6.15 -9.66
CA TYR A 357 -9.00 5.73 -10.26
C TYR A 357 -9.11 4.46 -11.08
N VAL A 358 -10.16 3.67 -10.89
CA VAL A 358 -10.33 2.37 -11.56
C VAL A 358 -11.36 2.47 -12.67
N THR A 359 -10.91 2.32 -13.91
CA THR A 359 -11.70 2.31 -15.14
C THR A 359 -11.78 0.91 -15.73
N THR A 360 -12.63 0.71 -16.75
CA THR A 360 -12.74 -0.60 -17.43
C THR A 360 -11.43 -1.11 -18.04
N GLN A 361 -10.49 -0.21 -18.36
CA GLN A 361 -9.22 -0.50 -19.02
C GLN A 361 -8.12 -0.94 -18.04
N ASN A 362 -8.15 -0.44 -16.79
CA ASN A 362 -7.12 -0.72 -15.79
C ASN A 362 -7.60 -1.59 -14.62
N ASP A 363 -8.86 -2.00 -14.61
CA ASP A 363 -9.44 -2.89 -13.59
C ASP A 363 -9.05 -4.36 -13.80
N PHE A 364 -8.75 -5.07 -12.71
CA PHE A 364 -8.33 -6.47 -12.71
C PHE A 364 -8.76 -7.21 -11.43
N PRO A 365 -8.91 -8.55 -11.47
CA PRO A 365 -9.21 -9.37 -10.30
C PRO A 365 -8.14 -9.31 -9.20
N LEU A 366 -8.53 -9.42 -7.92
CA LEU A 366 -7.57 -9.41 -6.80
C LEU A 366 -6.54 -10.55 -6.87
N LYS A 367 -6.90 -11.70 -7.44
CA LYS A 367 -5.97 -12.83 -7.67
C LYS A 367 -4.78 -12.47 -8.59
N MET A 368 -4.87 -11.36 -9.33
CA MET A 368 -3.80 -10.86 -10.20
C MET A 368 -3.01 -9.71 -9.55
N PHE A 369 -3.43 -9.22 -8.38
CA PHE A 369 -2.73 -8.16 -7.70
C PHE A 369 -1.39 -8.66 -7.19
N LEU A 370 -0.30 -8.00 -7.57
CA LEU A 370 1.04 -8.30 -7.05
C LEU A 370 1.45 -7.17 -6.09
N GLY A 371 1.42 -5.94 -6.58
CA GLY A 371 1.79 -4.77 -5.80
C GLY A 371 1.26 -3.48 -6.41
N ARG A 372 1.41 -2.39 -5.66
CA ARG A 372 1.04 -1.04 -6.13
C ARG A 372 2.06 -0.53 -7.16
N SER A 373 1.60 -0.14 -8.33
CA SER A 373 2.34 0.68 -9.31
C SER A 373 1.79 2.10 -9.45
N ASP A 374 0.53 2.31 -9.09
CA ASP A 374 -0.22 3.55 -9.28
C ASP A 374 -1.43 3.61 -8.32
N LYS A 375 -2.28 4.64 -8.47
CA LYS A 375 -3.47 4.81 -7.63
C LYS A 375 -4.57 3.78 -7.90
N ALA A 376 -4.66 3.24 -9.12
CA ALA A 376 -5.68 2.26 -9.49
C ALA A 376 -5.35 0.89 -8.86
N THR A 377 -4.12 0.43 -9.05
CA THR A 377 -3.59 -0.77 -8.39
C THR A 377 -3.63 -0.67 -6.86
N GLN A 378 -3.43 0.53 -6.29
CA GLN A 378 -3.63 0.76 -4.86
C GLN A 378 -5.10 0.59 -4.44
N ALA A 379 -6.03 1.21 -5.17
CA ALA A 379 -7.45 1.13 -4.86
C ALA A 379 -7.98 -0.31 -4.96
N ILE A 380 -7.43 -1.11 -5.89
CA ILE A 380 -7.76 -2.53 -6.04
C ILE A 380 -7.08 -3.35 -4.92
N GLY A 381 -5.75 -3.41 -4.90
CA GLY A 381 -5.02 -4.37 -4.06
C GLY A 381 -5.09 -4.10 -2.56
N TYR A 382 -5.20 -2.83 -2.15
CA TYR A 382 -5.34 -2.44 -0.74
C TYR A 382 -6.80 -2.18 -0.40
N GLY A 383 -7.44 -1.27 -1.16
CA GLY A 383 -8.80 -0.80 -0.87
C GLY A 383 -9.87 -1.87 -1.02
N LYS A 384 -10.04 -2.42 -2.24
CA LYS A 384 -11.02 -3.50 -2.50
C LYS A 384 -10.76 -4.68 -1.57
N THR A 385 -9.51 -5.13 -1.45
CA THR A 385 -9.14 -6.23 -0.55
C THR A 385 -9.56 -5.97 0.91
N ALA A 386 -9.31 -4.77 1.46
CA ALA A 386 -9.73 -4.44 2.81
C ALA A 386 -11.25 -4.50 2.98
N MET A 387 -12.01 -4.04 1.98
CA MET A 387 -13.46 -4.17 1.99
C MET A 387 -13.95 -5.60 1.80
N VAL A 388 -13.21 -6.48 1.11
CA VAL A 388 -13.52 -7.92 1.04
C VAL A 388 -13.46 -8.54 2.44
N PHE A 389 -12.40 -8.27 3.20
CA PHE A 389 -12.31 -8.75 4.58
C PHE A 389 -13.34 -8.09 5.50
N HIS A 390 -13.66 -6.81 5.29
CA HIS A 390 -14.75 -6.12 5.98
C HIS A 390 -16.09 -6.83 5.78
N MET A 391 -16.51 -7.01 4.53
CA MET A 391 -17.76 -7.68 4.19
C MET A 391 -17.80 -9.12 4.71
N LEU A 392 -16.67 -9.84 4.63
CA LEU A 392 -16.55 -11.20 5.18
C LEU A 392 -16.75 -11.20 6.70
N ARG A 393 -16.12 -10.27 7.44
CA ARG A 393 -16.32 -10.12 8.89
C ARG A 393 -17.78 -9.78 9.22
N LYS A 394 -18.40 -8.84 8.50
CA LYS A 394 -19.81 -8.45 8.75
C LYS A 394 -20.77 -9.61 8.49
N MET A 395 -20.47 -10.47 7.51
CA MET A 395 -21.28 -11.64 7.18
C MET A 395 -21.13 -12.77 8.21
N LEU A 396 -19.91 -13.01 8.69
CA LEU A 396 -19.60 -14.14 9.59
C LEU A 396 -19.71 -13.81 11.08
N GLY A 397 -19.63 -12.52 11.43
CA GLY A 397 -19.48 -12.07 12.80
C GLY A 397 -18.01 -12.08 13.27
N ASP A 398 -17.73 -11.25 14.29
CA ASP A 398 -16.37 -11.00 14.78
C ASP A 398 -15.68 -12.25 15.32
N GLU A 399 -16.39 -13.07 16.09
CA GLU A 399 -15.82 -14.27 16.71
C GLU A 399 -15.32 -15.26 15.66
N VAL A 400 -16.15 -15.58 14.66
CA VAL A 400 -15.79 -16.48 13.56
C VAL A 400 -14.66 -15.89 12.73
N PHE A 401 -14.71 -14.60 12.43
CA PHE A 401 -13.68 -13.93 11.63
C PHE A 401 -12.30 -13.98 12.29
N TYR A 402 -12.19 -13.56 13.55
CA TYR A 402 -10.90 -13.58 14.24
C TYR A 402 -10.44 -15.01 14.55
N GLN A 403 -11.35 -15.95 14.81
CA GLN A 403 -10.97 -17.36 14.94
C GLN A 403 -10.40 -17.92 13.62
N ALA A 404 -10.99 -17.60 12.47
CA ALA A 404 -10.47 -17.99 11.17
C ALA A 404 -9.07 -17.40 10.90
N LEU A 405 -8.82 -16.14 11.27
CA LEU A 405 -7.49 -15.54 11.16
C LEU A 405 -6.45 -16.23 12.06
N ARG A 406 -6.81 -16.57 13.30
CA ARG A 406 -5.94 -17.33 14.22
C ARG A 406 -5.59 -18.72 13.66
N ASP A 407 -6.59 -19.42 13.12
CA ASP A 407 -6.41 -20.73 12.50
C ASP A 407 -5.57 -20.62 11.22
N PHE A 408 -5.81 -19.61 10.39
CA PHE A 408 -5.03 -19.35 9.18
C PHE A 408 -3.56 -19.09 9.52
N TYR A 409 -3.30 -18.20 10.47
CA TYR A 409 -1.95 -17.91 10.96
C TYR A 409 -1.25 -19.17 11.46
N LYS A 410 -1.91 -19.95 12.33
CA LYS A 410 -1.35 -21.17 12.91
C LYS A 410 -1.04 -22.24 11.85
N ASN A 411 -1.94 -22.41 10.87
CA ASN A 411 -1.81 -23.45 9.85
C ASN A 411 -0.79 -23.10 8.77
N MET A 412 -0.60 -21.81 8.48
CA MET A 412 0.27 -21.32 7.40
C MET A 412 1.58 -20.70 7.88
N LEU A 413 1.88 -20.79 9.18
CA LEU A 413 3.13 -20.31 9.72
C LEU A 413 4.32 -20.97 9.01
N TRP A 414 5.24 -20.14 8.53
CA TRP A 414 6.43 -20.49 7.75
C TRP A 414 6.15 -21.14 6.39
N GLN A 415 4.95 -20.93 5.82
CA GLN A 415 4.52 -21.45 4.53
C GLN A 415 4.00 -20.33 3.64
N ARG A 416 3.94 -20.59 2.32
CA ARG A 416 3.29 -19.70 1.35
C ARG A 416 1.81 -20.00 1.30
N ALA A 417 0.98 -18.97 1.40
CA ALA A 417 -0.47 -19.05 1.33
C ALA A 417 -1.02 -18.20 0.18
N ASN A 418 -2.15 -18.63 -0.36
CA ASN A 418 -2.93 -17.94 -1.39
C ASN A 418 -4.37 -17.67 -0.93
N TRP A 419 -5.19 -17.13 -1.82
CA TRP A 419 -6.60 -16.84 -1.58
C TRP A 419 -7.43 -18.11 -1.31
N GLU A 420 -7.14 -19.22 -1.99
CA GLU A 420 -7.84 -20.49 -1.81
C GLU A 420 -7.57 -21.10 -0.42
N ASP A 421 -6.39 -20.85 0.15
CA ASP A 421 -6.06 -21.25 1.52
C ASP A 421 -6.84 -20.45 2.57
N ILE A 422 -6.99 -19.14 2.33
CA ILE A 422 -7.83 -18.27 3.16
C ILE A 422 -9.28 -18.76 3.09
N GLU A 423 -9.82 -18.95 1.89
CA GLU A 423 -11.17 -19.45 1.65
C GLU A 423 -11.44 -20.73 2.45
N LYS A 424 -10.59 -21.75 2.32
CA LYS A 424 -10.74 -23.04 3.02
C LYS A 424 -10.78 -22.89 4.55
N VAL A 425 -9.95 -22.02 5.12
CA VAL A 425 -9.94 -21.81 6.58
C VAL A 425 -11.23 -21.12 7.02
N PHE A 426 -11.67 -20.09 6.29
CA PHE A 426 -12.90 -19.39 6.60
C PHE A 426 -14.14 -20.28 6.44
N GLU A 427 -14.21 -21.13 5.40
CA GLU A 427 -15.28 -22.11 5.23
C GLU A 427 -15.30 -23.13 6.38
N LYS A 428 -14.12 -23.65 6.74
CA LYS A 428 -13.98 -24.64 7.81
C LYS A 428 -14.45 -24.08 9.17
N VAL A 429 -14.09 -22.85 9.51
CA VAL A 429 -14.44 -22.24 10.80
C VAL A 429 -15.89 -21.76 10.83
N SER A 430 -16.40 -21.21 9.73
CA SER A 430 -17.78 -20.71 9.65
C SER A 430 -18.83 -21.80 9.43
N GLY A 431 -18.45 -22.92 8.80
CA GLY A 431 -19.38 -23.95 8.34
C GLY A 431 -20.25 -23.52 7.13
N LEU A 432 -19.92 -22.41 6.49
CA LEU A 432 -20.64 -21.88 5.31
C LEU A 432 -19.85 -22.15 4.03
N GLU A 433 -20.56 -22.31 2.91
CA GLU A 433 -19.94 -22.28 1.57
C GLU A 433 -19.64 -20.82 1.19
N LEU A 434 -18.36 -20.54 0.94
CA LEU A 434 -17.83 -19.21 0.61
C LEU A 434 -17.25 -19.15 -0.80
N ALA A 435 -17.19 -20.26 -1.55
CA ALA A 435 -16.75 -20.28 -2.94
C ALA A 435 -17.37 -19.17 -3.81
N TRP A 436 -18.68 -18.91 -3.65
CA TRP A 436 -19.36 -17.83 -4.37
C TRP A 436 -18.82 -16.44 -4.01
N PHE A 437 -18.43 -16.22 -2.75
CA PHE A 437 -17.96 -14.93 -2.23
C PHE A 437 -16.56 -14.64 -2.77
N PHE A 438 -15.65 -15.63 -2.69
CA PHE A 438 -14.30 -15.50 -3.23
C PHE A 438 -14.30 -15.44 -4.77
N ASP A 439 -15.18 -16.20 -5.45
CA ASP A 439 -15.34 -16.05 -6.90
C ASP A 439 -15.73 -14.61 -7.29
N GLN A 440 -16.76 -14.07 -6.65
CA GLN A 440 -17.29 -12.74 -6.94
C GLN A 440 -16.29 -11.63 -6.63
N TRP A 441 -15.63 -11.67 -5.47
CA TRP A 441 -14.85 -10.54 -4.98
C TRP A 441 -13.35 -10.64 -5.27
N VAL A 442 -12.81 -11.85 -5.38
CA VAL A 442 -11.37 -12.08 -5.58
C VAL A 442 -11.07 -12.48 -7.03
N ASN A 443 -11.85 -13.39 -7.61
CA ASN A 443 -11.59 -13.92 -8.96
C ASN A 443 -12.14 -13.04 -10.09
N LYS A 444 -13.13 -12.18 -9.80
CA LYS A 444 -13.71 -11.25 -10.77
C LYS A 444 -13.31 -9.79 -10.51
N LYS A 445 -13.21 -9.02 -11.59
CA LYS A 445 -13.03 -7.57 -11.55
C LYS A 445 -14.38 -6.84 -11.44
N GLY A 446 -14.35 -5.53 -11.25
CA GLY A 446 -15.54 -4.71 -11.11
C GLY A 446 -16.01 -4.53 -9.67
N ALA A 447 -17.02 -3.68 -9.53
CA ALA A 447 -17.79 -3.42 -8.33
C ALA A 447 -19.21 -2.99 -8.72
N PRO A 448 -20.24 -3.32 -7.93
CA PRO A 448 -21.62 -2.96 -8.25
C PRO A 448 -21.85 -1.44 -8.14
N VAL A 449 -22.81 -0.94 -8.93
CA VAL A 449 -23.46 0.36 -8.73
C VAL A 449 -24.88 0.06 -8.24
N ILE A 450 -25.28 0.69 -7.14
CA ILE A 450 -26.54 0.39 -6.47
C ILE A 450 -27.38 1.67 -6.42
N GLU A 451 -28.68 1.53 -6.66
CA GLU A 451 -29.65 2.62 -6.58
C GLU A 451 -30.94 2.15 -5.91
N LEU A 452 -31.62 3.07 -5.23
CA LEU A 452 -32.96 2.84 -4.71
C LEU A 452 -33.99 3.18 -5.79
N GLY A 453 -34.70 2.16 -6.27
CA GLY A 453 -35.81 2.25 -7.21
C GLY A 453 -37.11 2.71 -6.56
N GLU A 454 -38.25 2.19 -7.01
CA GLU A 454 -39.56 2.54 -6.46
C GLU A 454 -39.66 2.25 -4.95
N THR A 455 -40.17 3.22 -4.17
CA THR A 455 -40.43 3.07 -2.74
C THR A 455 -41.88 3.40 -2.43
N THR A 456 -42.56 2.53 -1.69
CA THR A 456 -43.95 2.75 -1.26
C THR A 456 -44.10 2.44 0.22
N VAL A 457 -44.98 3.19 0.88
CA VAL A 457 -45.37 2.97 2.27
C VAL A 457 -46.87 2.76 2.32
N ASN A 458 -47.29 1.65 2.93
CA ASN A 458 -48.70 1.36 3.14
C ASN A 458 -48.94 0.99 4.60
N LYS A 459 -50.08 1.40 5.16
CA LYS A 459 -50.52 0.93 6.46
C LYS A 459 -51.31 -0.36 6.29
N GLU A 460 -50.81 -1.46 6.86
CA GLU A 460 -51.42 -2.79 6.80
C GLU A 460 -51.77 -3.25 8.23
N GLY A 461 -53.03 -3.10 8.63
CA GLY A 461 -53.48 -3.38 10.00
C GLY A 461 -52.83 -2.44 11.02
N ASN A 462 -52.11 -3.01 11.99
CA ASN A 462 -51.39 -2.27 13.04
C ASN A 462 -49.92 -1.97 12.68
N ALA A 463 -49.46 -2.37 11.49
CA ALA A 463 -48.09 -2.14 11.04
C ALA A 463 -48.06 -1.21 9.82
N TRP A 464 -46.92 -0.57 9.61
CA TRP A 464 -46.58 0.06 8.34
C TRP A 464 -45.69 -0.88 7.55
N VAL A 465 -45.85 -0.95 6.23
CA VAL A 465 -45.05 -1.79 5.36
C VAL A 465 -44.32 -0.89 4.37
N VAL A 466 -43.00 -0.86 4.48
CA VAL A 466 -42.11 -0.18 3.53
C VAL A 466 -41.72 -1.19 2.46
N LYS A 467 -42.09 -0.92 1.21
CA LYS A 467 -41.60 -1.69 0.05
C LYS A 467 -40.60 -0.84 -0.70
N ALA A 468 -39.44 -1.41 -1.01
CA ALA A 468 -38.39 -0.72 -1.74
C ALA A 468 -37.80 -1.64 -2.81
N GLU A 469 -37.62 -1.11 -4.00
CA GLU A 469 -36.87 -1.75 -5.07
C GLU A 469 -35.39 -1.35 -4.98
N ILE A 470 -34.49 -2.33 -5.01
CA ILE A 470 -33.04 -2.11 -5.05
C ILE A 470 -32.55 -2.54 -6.43
N LEU A 471 -31.89 -1.62 -7.12
CA LEU A 471 -31.41 -1.81 -8.48
C LEU A 471 -29.88 -1.96 -8.48
N GLN A 472 -29.38 -2.93 -9.23
CA GLN A 472 -27.95 -3.06 -9.53
C GLN A 472 -27.70 -2.63 -10.98
N LYS A 473 -27.02 -1.48 -11.16
CA LYS A 473 -26.64 -0.95 -12.49
C LYS A 473 -25.32 -1.55 -12.97
N THR A 474 -25.28 -2.87 -13.10
CA THR A 474 -24.12 -3.65 -13.54
C THR A 474 -24.56 -4.73 -14.53
N ASN A 475 -23.66 -5.15 -15.41
CA ASN A 475 -23.95 -6.17 -16.41
C ASN A 475 -24.24 -7.54 -15.78
N GLU A 476 -23.46 -7.91 -14.77
CA GLU A 476 -23.66 -9.12 -13.97
C GLU A 476 -24.02 -8.71 -12.54
N PRO A 477 -25.25 -9.04 -12.07
CA PRO A 477 -25.67 -8.76 -10.70
C PRO A 477 -24.78 -9.45 -9.67
N TYR A 478 -24.45 -8.73 -8.60
CA TYR A 478 -23.71 -9.27 -7.47
C TYR A 478 -24.70 -9.85 -6.45
N ARG A 479 -24.26 -10.88 -5.72
CA ARG A 479 -24.87 -11.28 -4.46
C ARG A 479 -24.38 -10.33 -3.36
N LEU A 480 -25.28 -9.53 -2.80
CA LEU A 480 -24.98 -8.47 -1.83
C LEU A 480 -25.80 -8.64 -0.55
N HIS A 481 -25.18 -8.36 0.59
CA HIS A 481 -25.84 -8.24 1.90
C HIS A 481 -25.86 -6.77 2.30
N LEU A 482 -26.93 -6.06 1.95
CA LEU A 482 -27.02 -4.62 2.13
C LEU A 482 -27.67 -4.28 3.47
N PRO A 483 -27.02 -3.47 4.34
CA PRO A 483 -27.69 -2.88 5.49
C PRO A 483 -28.84 -1.97 5.02
N VAL A 484 -29.99 -2.08 5.67
CA VAL A 484 -31.16 -1.24 5.40
C VAL A 484 -31.61 -0.59 6.69
N TYR A 485 -31.68 0.73 6.69
CA TYR A 485 -32.12 1.55 7.80
C TYR A 485 -33.41 2.27 7.41
N VAL A 486 -34.40 2.23 8.29
CA VAL A 486 -35.64 2.97 8.15
C VAL A 486 -35.78 3.86 9.38
N GLN A 487 -35.67 5.16 9.17
CA GLN A 487 -36.02 6.14 10.19
C GLN A 487 -37.53 6.11 10.37
N LEU A 488 -37.97 5.89 11.61
CA LEU A 488 -39.37 5.94 11.99
C LEU A 488 -39.62 7.22 12.79
N GLU A 489 -40.88 7.62 12.90
CA GLU A 489 -41.32 8.66 13.84
C GLU A 489 -40.88 8.32 15.28
N GLU A 490 -40.86 7.02 15.61
CA GLU A 490 -40.37 6.50 16.89
C GLU A 490 -39.18 5.56 16.70
N GLY A 491 -37.97 6.13 16.65
CA GLY A 491 -36.71 5.39 16.61
C GLY A 491 -36.30 4.92 15.21
N ILE A 492 -35.44 3.90 15.15
CA ILE A 492 -34.85 3.41 13.90
C ILE A 492 -35.05 1.91 13.81
N PHE A 493 -35.55 1.44 12.66
CA PHE A 493 -35.54 0.04 12.29
C PHE A 493 -34.31 -0.24 11.42
N HIS A 494 -33.58 -1.31 11.70
CA HIS A 494 -32.46 -1.75 10.87
C HIS A 494 -32.53 -3.25 10.58
N THR A 495 -32.11 -3.65 9.39
CA THR A 495 -31.99 -5.04 8.96
C THR A 495 -30.93 -5.19 7.87
N THR A 496 -30.69 -6.41 7.40
CA THR A 496 -29.87 -6.69 6.22
C THR A 496 -30.72 -7.36 5.15
N ALA A 497 -30.64 -6.87 3.92
CA ALA A 497 -31.31 -7.45 2.76
C ALA A 497 -30.31 -8.19 1.87
N GLU A 498 -30.66 -9.40 1.45
CA GLU A 498 -29.90 -10.15 0.46
C GLU A 498 -30.42 -9.83 -0.95
N ILE A 499 -29.56 -9.27 -1.80
CA ILE A 499 -29.86 -8.86 -3.18
C ILE A 499 -29.02 -9.71 -4.12
N LYS A 500 -29.64 -10.29 -5.15
CA LYS A 500 -29.00 -11.23 -6.09
C LYS A 500 -29.25 -10.88 -7.55
N ASN A 501 -30.31 -10.14 -7.84
CA ASN A 501 -30.75 -9.84 -9.19
C ASN A 501 -30.46 -8.38 -9.55
N ALA A 502 -30.61 -8.05 -10.84
CA ALA A 502 -30.49 -6.67 -11.33
C ALA A 502 -31.54 -5.73 -10.70
N SER A 503 -32.69 -6.28 -10.32
CA SER A 503 -33.72 -5.63 -9.50
C SER A 503 -34.27 -6.65 -8.50
N ASP A 504 -34.26 -6.30 -7.22
CA ASP A 504 -34.94 -7.05 -6.16
C ASP A 504 -35.83 -6.11 -5.35
N ARG A 505 -36.95 -6.63 -4.84
CA ARG A 505 -37.87 -5.86 -3.98
C ARG A 505 -37.81 -6.39 -2.55
N ILE A 506 -37.63 -5.49 -1.60
CA ILE A 506 -37.71 -5.77 -0.17
C ILE A 506 -39.04 -5.27 0.39
N SER A 507 -39.56 -5.95 1.42
CA SER A 507 -40.80 -5.59 2.11
C SER A 507 -40.56 -5.66 3.62
N LEU A 508 -40.64 -4.52 4.29
CA LEU A 508 -40.23 -4.35 5.69
C LEU A 508 -41.45 -3.93 6.53
N PRO A 509 -42.01 -4.84 7.36
CA PRO A 509 -43.02 -4.47 8.33
C PRO A 509 -42.37 -3.73 9.50
N VAL A 510 -42.82 -2.51 9.77
CA VAL A 510 -42.34 -1.63 10.85
C VAL A 510 -43.49 -1.18 11.75
N LYS A 511 -43.17 -0.91 13.02
CA LYS A 511 -44.17 -0.68 14.09
C LYS A 511 -44.67 0.77 14.17
N SER A 512 -43.90 1.71 13.65
CA SER A 512 -44.20 3.15 13.66
C SER A 512 -44.11 3.71 12.23
N ARG A 513 -44.64 4.91 12.01
CA ARG A 513 -44.68 5.53 10.69
C ARG A 513 -43.25 5.74 10.18
N PRO A 514 -42.90 5.24 8.98
CA PRO A 514 -41.58 5.44 8.41
C PRO A 514 -41.46 6.81 7.73
N GLU A 515 -40.32 7.48 7.90
CA GLU A 515 -40.04 8.82 7.37
C GLU A 515 -38.96 8.80 6.29
N ASN A 516 -37.94 7.96 6.43
CA ASN A 516 -36.82 7.85 5.50
C ASN A 516 -36.32 6.41 5.44
N ILE A 517 -35.93 5.95 4.26
CA ILE A 517 -35.18 4.70 4.07
C ILE A 517 -33.79 5.01 3.50
N ALA A 518 -32.77 4.39 4.09
CA ALA A 518 -31.39 4.44 3.64
C ALA A 518 -30.81 3.04 3.45
N ILE A 519 -30.19 2.81 2.29
CA ILE A 519 -29.47 1.58 1.96
C ILE A 519 -27.98 1.82 2.13
N ASP A 520 -27.32 0.97 2.91
CA ASP A 520 -25.89 1.02 3.21
C ASP A 520 -25.36 2.43 3.59
N PRO A 521 -25.98 3.16 4.54
CA PRO A 521 -25.62 4.55 4.85
C PRO A 521 -24.22 4.70 5.45
N TYR A 522 -23.61 3.60 5.92
CA TYR A 522 -22.27 3.57 6.52
C TYR A 522 -21.22 2.93 5.61
N THR A 523 -21.56 2.65 4.35
CA THR A 523 -20.66 2.10 3.33
C THR A 523 -19.99 0.81 3.84
N GLU A 524 -20.79 -0.13 4.29
CA GLU A 524 -20.39 -1.47 4.72
C GLU A 524 -20.14 -2.38 3.51
N VAL A 525 -20.69 -2.07 2.33
CA VAL A 525 -20.54 -2.88 1.11
C VAL A 525 -19.63 -2.20 0.10
N PHE A 526 -18.68 -2.96 -0.46
CA PHE A 526 -17.81 -2.47 -1.52
C PHE A 526 -18.62 -2.23 -2.80
N ARG A 527 -18.59 -0.99 -3.29
CA ARG A 527 -19.33 -0.56 -4.47
C ARG A 527 -18.67 0.62 -5.15
N ARG A 528 -19.06 0.87 -6.40
CA ARG A 528 -18.86 2.19 -7.00
C ARG A 528 -19.86 3.15 -6.39
N LEU A 529 -19.37 4.31 -5.95
CA LEU A 529 -20.24 5.37 -5.45
C LEU A 529 -20.95 6.02 -6.63
N HIS A 530 -22.22 6.36 -6.46
CA HIS A 530 -22.93 7.14 -7.45
C HIS A 530 -22.37 8.57 -7.49
N ALA A 531 -22.44 9.26 -8.63
CA ALA A 531 -21.88 10.61 -8.79
C ALA A 531 -22.43 11.62 -7.76
N ASP A 532 -23.68 11.45 -7.33
CA ASP A 532 -24.30 12.30 -6.30
C ASP A 532 -23.70 12.07 -4.90
N GLU A 533 -23.16 10.87 -4.63
CA GLU A 533 -22.48 10.51 -3.38
C GLU A 533 -21.01 10.91 -3.34
N ILE A 534 -20.50 11.52 -4.41
CA ILE A 534 -19.11 11.95 -4.49
C ILE A 534 -19.05 13.46 -4.30
N PRO A 535 -18.38 13.98 -3.25
CA PRO A 535 -18.14 15.40 -3.11
C PRO A 535 -17.18 15.90 -4.22
N PRO A 536 -17.30 17.16 -4.66
CA PRO A 536 -16.32 17.73 -5.58
C PRO A 536 -14.98 17.80 -4.84
N THR A 537 -14.04 16.94 -5.21
CA THR A 537 -12.74 16.84 -4.54
C THR A 537 -11.62 16.95 -5.56
N ILE A 538 -10.41 17.24 -5.12
CA ILE A 538 -9.24 17.28 -6.01
C ILE A 538 -9.07 15.94 -6.75
N ASP A 539 -9.30 14.81 -6.09
CA ASP A 539 -9.22 13.47 -6.68
C ASP A 539 -10.23 13.26 -7.82
N LEU A 540 -11.40 13.93 -7.78
CA LEU A 540 -12.38 13.91 -8.88
C LEU A 540 -11.78 14.44 -10.18
N VAL A 541 -11.01 15.52 -10.08
CA VAL A 541 -10.36 16.14 -11.24
C VAL A 541 -9.08 15.40 -11.59
N MET A 542 -8.27 15.04 -10.59
CA MET A 542 -6.96 14.42 -10.79
C MET A 542 -7.03 12.95 -11.25
N GLY A 543 -8.14 12.26 -11.00
CA GLY A 543 -8.38 10.88 -11.47
C GLY A 543 -8.86 10.77 -12.92
N ASP A 544 -9.56 11.80 -13.41
CA ASP A 544 -10.06 11.87 -14.79
C ASP A 544 -8.99 12.41 -15.77
N SER A 545 -9.22 12.20 -17.07
CA SER A 545 -8.51 12.94 -18.11
C SER A 545 -8.97 14.40 -18.09
N LYS A 546 -8.02 15.33 -17.97
CA LYS A 546 -8.33 16.75 -17.79
C LYS A 546 -7.56 17.67 -18.73
N ILE A 547 -8.10 18.87 -18.89
CA ILE A 547 -7.37 19.99 -19.52
C ILE A 547 -6.89 20.93 -18.43
N ILE A 548 -5.59 21.19 -18.40
CA ILE A 548 -4.97 22.15 -17.49
C ILE A 548 -4.83 23.48 -18.21
N ILE A 549 -5.45 24.52 -17.65
CA ILE A 549 -5.65 25.80 -18.32
C ILE A 549 -4.86 26.87 -17.57
N TYR A 550 -3.81 27.42 -18.19
CA TYR A 550 -3.04 28.52 -17.60
C TYR A 550 -3.48 29.89 -18.16
N PRO A 551 -3.32 30.97 -17.38
CA PRO A 551 -3.76 32.31 -17.80
C PRO A 551 -2.80 32.94 -18.81
N ALA A 552 -3.28 33.29 -20.01
CA ALA A 552 -2.45 33.91 -21.05
C ALA A 552 -2.12 35.39 -20.78
N ASN A 553 -3.03 36.10 -20.10
CA ASN A 553 -2.99 37.55 -19.94
C ASN A 553 -2.72 38.02 -18.49
N CYS A 554 -2.07 37.19 -17.67
CA CYS A 554 -1.58 37.58 -16.34
C CYS A 554 -0.15 38.17 -16.37
N GLU A 555 0.31 38.67 -15.22
CA GLU A 555 1.69 39.12 -15.03
C GLU A 555 2.69 38.01 -15.42
N ASP A 556 3.77 38.37 -16.12
CA ASP A 556 4.72 37.37 -16.64
C ASP A 556 5.38 36.52 -15.55
N SER A 557 5.61 37.09 -14.37
CA SER A 557 6.16 36.36 -13.21
C SER A 557 5.19 35.25 -12.73
N MET A 558 3.89 35.54 -12.67
CA MET A 558 2.83 34.59 -12.32
C MET A 558 2.68 33.52 -13.40
N LYS A 559 2.69 33.93 -14.66
CA LYS A 559 2.55 33.07 -15.84
C LYS A 559 3.61 31.97 -15.88
N VAL A 560 4.85 32.32 -15.55
CA VAL A 560 5.97 31.38 -15.47
C VAL A 560 5.69 30.30 -14.43
N GLU A 561 5.27 30.68 -13.23
CA GLU A 561 4.98 29.71 -12.15
C GLU A 561 3.74 28.85 -12.45
N TYR A 562 2.66 29.42 -13.02
CA TYR A 562 1.51 28.64 -13.45
C TYR A 562 1.85 27.66 -14.57
N LYS A 563 2.67 28.05 -15.55
CA LYS A 563 3.12 27.12 -16.59
C LYS A 563 3.95 25.98 -16.00
N LYS A 564 4.86 26.26 -15.07
CA LYS A 564 5.63 25.21 -14.38
C LYS A 564 4.70 24.25 -13.64
N LEU A 565 3.75 24.79 -12.87
CA LEU A 565 2.77 23.99 -12.14
C LEU A 565 1.89 23.14 -13.08
N ALA A 566 1.48 23.68 -14.23
CA ALA A 566 0.70 22.93 -15.21
C ALA A 566 1.42 21.65 -15.67
N HIS A 567 2.73 21.74 -15.94
CA HIS A 567 3.54 20.57 -16.32
C HIS A 567 3.71 19.57 -15.17
N ILE A 568 3.80 20.05 -13.92
CA ILE A 568 3.88 19.18 -12.73
C ILE A 568 2.57 18.41 -12.51
N LEU A 569 1.43 19.04 -12.78
CA LEU A 569 0.11 18.45 -12.56
C LEU A 569 -0.37 17.56 -13.71
N ALA A 570 0.18 17.74 -14.92
CA ALA A 570 -0.17 16.96 -16.10
C ALA A 570 0.40 15.54 -16.03
N ASN A 571 -0.40 14.58 -16.50
CA ASN A 571 0.06 13.23 -16.85
C ASN A 571 -0.09 12.99 -18.36
N GLU A 572 0.28 11.80 -18.85
CA GLU A 572 0.26 11.45 -20.28
C GLU A 572 -1.11 11.55 -20.96
N ARG A 573 -2.21 11.53 -20.21
CA ARG A 573 -3.58 11.62 -20.74
C ARG A 573 -4.13 13.05 -20.75
N ASP A 574 -3.40 14.00 -20.15
CA ASP A 574 -3.85 15.37 -19.99
C ASP A 574 -3.35 16.27 -21.12
N SER A 575 -4.01 17.40 -21.32
CA SER A 575 -3.51 18.45 -22.20
C SER A 575 -3.34 19.76 -21.44
N ILE A 576 -2.34 20.55 -21.82
CA ILE A 576 -2.08 21.87 -21.26
C ILE A 576 -2.42 22.89 -22.33
N LYS A 577 -3.26 23.88 -21.99
CA LYS A 577 -3.67 24.95 -22.92
C LYS A 577 -3.62 26.31 -22.25
N ALA A 578 -3.39 27.36 -23.05
CA ALA A 578 -3.69 28.70 -22.60
C ALA A 578 -5.21 28.88 -22.49
N ASP A 579 -5.66 29.75 -21.57
CA ASP A 579 -7.07 30.11 -21.48
C ASP A 579 -7.60 30.70 -22.80
N THR A 580 -6.78 31.36 -23.62
CA THR A 580 -7.16 31.84 -24.96
C THR A 580 -7.41 30.74 -26.00
N GLU A 581 -6.89 29.53 -25.79
CA GLU A 581 -6.89 28.43 -26.77
C GLU A 581 -7.97 27.38 -26.50
N ILE A 582 -8.58 27.39 -25.32
CA ILE A 582 -9.64 26.43 -24.98
C ILE A 582 -10.97 26.78 -25.66
N THR A 583 -11.66 25.74 -26.13
CA THR A 583 -12.96 25.84 -26.82
C THR A 583 -14.14 25.57 -25.88
N GLU A 584 -15.34 26.05 -26.25
CA GLU A 584 -16.57 25.78 -25.47
C GLU A 584 -16.92 24.29 -25.38
N VAL A 585 -16.66 23.53 -26.45
CA VAL A 585 -16.89 22.07 -26.47
C VAL A 585 -15.99 21.37 -25.45
N GLU A 586 -14.73 21.77 -25.38
CA GLU A 586 -13.77 21.22 -24.42
C GLU A 586 -14.15 21.56 -22.98
N ILE A 587 -14.53 22.84 -22.74
CA ILE A 587 -15.04 23.28 -21.45
C ILE A 587 -16.25 22.44 -21.04
N ALA A 588 -17.17 22.17 -21.97
CA ALA A 588 -18.41 21.48 -21.67
C ALA A 588 -18.26 19.97 -21.46
N GLN A 589 -17.19 19.32 -21.94
CA GLN A 589 -17.10 17.84 -22.00
C GLN A 589 -15.96 17.24 -21.17
N THR A 590 -15.06 18.06 -20.62
CA THR A 590 -13.85 17.56 -19.95
C THR A 590 -13.76 18.03 -18.50
N SER A 591 -13.04 17.26 -17.68
CA SER A 591 -12.63 17.78 -16.37
C SER A 591 -11.59 18.87 -16.57
N LEU A 592 -11.64 19.93 -15.77
CA LEU A 592 -10.80 21.11 -15.96
C LEU A 592 -9.95 21.38 -14.72
N PHE A 593 -8.68 21.75 -14.94
CA PHE A 593 -7.81 22.29 -13.89
C PHE A 593 -7.40 23.70 -14.28
N ILE A 594 -8.09 24.69 -13.72
CA ILE A 594 -7.92 26.10 -14.01
C ILE A 594 -6.82 26.65 -13.09
N LEU A 595 -5.82 27.28 -13.68
CA LEU A 595 -4.80 28.03 -12.97
C LEU A 595 -5.07 29.53 -13.15
N GLY A 596 -5.00 30.28 -12.06
CA GLY A 596 -5.24 31.73 -12.05
C GLY A 596 -6.63 32.14 -11.53
N GLY A 597 -6.68 33.31 -10.90
CA GLY A 597 -7.88 33.89 -10.28
C GLY A 597 -8.89 34.51 -11.26
N VAL A 598 -9.92 35.17 -10.70
CA VAL A 598 -11.13 35.68 -11.39
C VAL A 598 -10.84 36.63 -12.57
N GLU A 599 -9.72 37.35 -12.51
CA GLU A 599 -9.28 38.29 -13.55
C GLU A 599 -8.05 37.81 -14.34
N GLU A 600 -7.36 36.78 -13.86
CA GLU A 600 -6.16 36.25 -14.53
C GLU A 600 -6.54 35.27 -15.65
N ASN A 601 -7.52 34.40 -15.38
CA ASN A 601 -7.94 33.34 -16.29
C ASN A 601 -9.39 33.53 -16.73
N LYS A 602 -9.67 33.58 -18.03
CA LYS A 602 -11.02 33.85 -18.57
C LYS A 602 -12.08 32.81 -18.14
N ILE A 603 -11.65 31.60 -17.76
CA ILE A 603 -12.53 30.48 -17.40
C ILE A 603 -12.88 30.48 -15.91
N SER A 604 -12.12 31.18 -15.07
CA SER A 604 -12.31 31.22 -13.61
C SER A 604 -13.73 31.63 -13.16
N LYS A 605 -14.42 32.47 -13.95
CA LYS A 605 -15.82 32.87 -13.71
C LYS A 605 -16.79 31.69 -13.65
N LEU A 606 -16.50 30.61 -14.38
CA LEU A 606 -17.28 29.38 -14.31
C LEU A 606 -17.27 28.81 -12.89
N VAL A 607 -16.12 28.84 -12.22
CA VAL A 607 -15.97 28.38 -10.84
C VAL A 607 -16.61 29.36 -9.88
N GLN A 608 -16.35 30.65 -10.05
CA GLN A 608 -16.93 31.72 -9.22
C GLN A 608 -18.47 31.64 -9.16
N ASN A 609 -19.13 31.37 -10.29
CA ASN A 609 -20.59 31.31 -10.37
C ASN A 609 -21.20 30.02 -9.80
N ASN A 610 -20.39 28.99 -9.52
CA ASN A 610 -20.84 27.67 -9.07
C ASN A 610 -20.17 27.26 -7.75
N LEU A 611 -19.70 28.24 -6.97
CA LEU A 611 -19.07 27.96 -5.69
C LEU A 611 -20.06 27.31 -4.70
N PRO A 612 -19.59 26.34 -3.90
CA PRO A 612 -20.33 25.83 -2.76
C PRO A 612 -20.76 26.95 -1.80
N VAL A 613 -21.88 26.72 -1.12
CA VAL A 613 -22.36 27.62 -0.05
C VAL A 613 -21.26 27.79 1.00
N GLY A 614 -21.09 29.04 1.47
CA GLY A 614 -20.03 29.41 2.43
C GLY A 614 -18.71 29.79 1.77
N LEU A 615 -18.51 29.54 0.47
CA LEU A 615 -17.30 29.97 -0.24
C LEU A 615 -17.57 31.21 -1.09
N SER A 616 -16.59 32.10 -1.16
CA SER A 616 -16.61 33.24 -2.08
C SER A 616 -15.26 33.43 -2.75
N LEU A 617 -15.28 34.00 -3.95
CA LEU A 617 -14.08 34.25 -4.72
C LEU A 617 -14.19 35.63 -5.36
N THR A 618 -13.19 36.47 -5.10
CA THR A 618 -13.02 37.79 -5.69
C THR A 618 -11.66 37.89 -6.36
N LYS A 619 -11.33 39.04 -6.97
CA LYS A 619 -10.01 39.26 -7.57
C LYS A 619 -8.88 39.30 -6.53
N ASP A 620 -9.17 39.79 -5.33
CA ASP A 620 -8.16 40.07 -4.29
C ASP A 620 -8.21 39.08 -3.11
N ALA A 621 -9.23 38.22 -3.05
CA ALA A 621 -9.39 37.31 -1.91
C ALA A 621 -10.26 36.09 -2.23
N PHE A 622 -9.95 34.99 -1.54
CA PHE A 622 -10.79 33.80 -1.39
C PHE A 622 -11.43 33.81 0.01
N GLY A 623 -12.75 33.65 0.07
CA GLY A 623 -13.49 33.55 1.31
C GLY A 623 -13.88 32.11 1.60
N ALA A 624 -13.63 31.67 2.84
CA ALA A 624 -14.18 30.44 3.39
C ALA A 624 -14.92 30.77 4.68
N ASP A 625 -16.24 30.57 4.65
CA ASP A 625 -17.20 30.97 5.66
C ASP A 625 -17.07 32.47 6.00
N THR A 626 -16.68 32.78 7.23
CA THR A 626 -16.52 34.16 7.71
C THR A 626 -15.10 34.70 7.54
N VAL A 627 -14.16 33.92 7.00
CA VAL A 627 -12.74 34.27 6.91
C VAL A 627 -12.35 34.54 5.46
N MET A 628 -11.66 35.68 5.23
CA MET A 628 -11.13 36.07 3.93
C MET A 628 -9.61 35.93 3.90
N TYR A 629 -9.08 35.38 2.80
CA TYR A 629 -7.67 35.16 2.55
C TYR A 629 -7.26 35.88 1.28
N GLY A 630 -6.31 36.82 1.39
CA GLY A 630 -5.89 37.68 0.28
C GLY A 630 -4.49 38.25 0.45
N ASP A 631 -3.72 37.76 1.43
CA ASP A 631 -2.33 38.19 1.58
C ASP A 631 -1.49 37.66 0.40
N LYS A 632 -0.42 38.37 0.03
CA LYS A 632 0.49 37.95 -1.07
C LYS A 632 1.09 36.56 -0.88
N LYS A 633 1.21 36.10 0.37
CA LYS A 633 1.73 34.77 0.72
C LYS A 633 0.66 33.66 0.61
N ASP A 634 -0.59 34.02 0.37
CA ASP A 634 -1.70 33.08 0.34
C ASP A 634 -1.88 32.48 -1.06
N ALA A 635 -2.34 31.24 -1.07
CA ALA A 635 -2.80 30.54 -2.27
C ALA A 635 -3.98 29.65 -1.89
N PHE A 636 -4.88 29.39 -2.82
CA PHE A 636 -6.06 28.59 -2.56
C PHE A 636 -6.35 27.64 -3.71
N LEU A 637 -7.08 26.57 -3.38
CA LEU A 637 -7.66 25.66 -4.35
C LEU A 637 -9.13 25.45 -3.98
N VAL A 638 -10.01 25.46 -4.97
CA VAL A 638 -11.40 25.04 -4.80
C VAL A 638 -11.82 24.13 -5.94
N THR A 639 -12.63 23.11 -5.63
CA THR A 639 -13.20 22.20 -6.61
C THR A 639 -14.72 22.26 -6.59
N ILE A 640 -15.30 22.14 -7.77
CA ILE A 640 -16.75 22.09 -8.00
C ILE A 640 -17.10 20.91 -8.90
N LYS A 641 -18.35 20.46 -8.86
CA LYS A 641 -18.85 19.52 -9.87
C LYS A 641 -19.00 20.27 -11.19
N HIS A 642 -18.74 19.58 -12.29
CA HIS A 642 -18.94 20.16 -13.61
C HIS A 642 -20.44 20.40 -13.84
N PRO A 643 -20.90 21.62 -14.19
CA PRO A 643 -22.33 21.96 -14.26
C PRO A 643 -23.15 21.08 -15.21
N SER A 644 -22.54 20.63 -16.31
CA SER A 644 -23.20 19.79 -17.33
C SER A 644 -22.96 18.29 -17.18
N HIS A 645 -22.03 17.86 -16.32
CA HIS A 645 -21.60 16.45 -16.22
C HIS A 645 -21.22 16.10 -14.78
N LYS A 646 -22.15 15.49 -14.04
CA LYS A 646 -21.97 15.21 -12.60
C LYS A 646 -20.76 14.33 -12.24
N GLU A 647 -20.27 13.53 -13.18
CA GLU A 647 -19.10 12.67 -13.02
C GLU A 647 -17.76 13.39 -13.22
N LYS A 648 -17.80 14.64 -13.73
CA LYS A 648 -16.62 15.44 -14.01
C LYS A 648 -16.45 16.55 -12.97
N GLY A 649 -15.22 16.97 -12.77
CA GLY A 649 -14.88 18.01 -11.82
C GLY A 649 -14.17 19.19 -12.47
N ILE A 650 -14.26 20.35 -11.82
CA ILE A 650 -13.48 21.53 -12.15
C ILE A 650 -12.72 21.96 -10.90
N ALA A 651 -11.40 22.04 -11.00
CA ALA A 651 -10.54 22.61 -9.96
C ALA A 651 -10.08 23.99 -10.40
N LEU A 652 -10.02 24.94 -9.48
CA LEU A 652 -9.34 26.21 -9.64
C LEU A 652 -8.27 26.36 -8.57
N PHE A 653 -7.05 26.65 -8.99
CA PHE A 653 -5.94 27.02 -8.10
C PHE A 653 -5.41 28.40 -8.48
N ALA A 654 -5.23 29.26 -7.48
CA ALA A 654 -4.58 30.55 -7.66
C ALA A 654 -3.74 30.92 -6.44
N GLY A 655 -2.63 31.63 -6.68
CA GLY A 655 -1.84 32.28 -5.65
C GLY A 655 -1.91 33.80 -5.80
N PHE A 656 -1.70 34.54 -4.72
CA PHE A 656 -1.65 36.00 -4.77
C PHE A 656 -0.22 36.55 -5.01
N SER A 657 0.76 35.67 -5.27
CA SER A 657 2.11 36.00 -5.74
C SER A 657 2.80 34.79 -6.39
N PRO A 658 3.90 34.99 -7.16
CA PRO A 658 4.66 33.88 -7.73
C PRO A 658 5.21 32.93 -6.65
N GLU A 659 5.65 33.49 -5.52
CA GLU A 659 6.18 32.73 -4.40
C GLU A 659 5.09 31.86 -3.74
N ALA A 660 3.86 32.37 -3.61
CA ALA A 660 2.74 31.61 -3.08
C ALA A 660 2.36 30.44 -4.00
N ILE A 661 2.32 30.66 -5.33
CA ILE A 661 2.12 29.61 -6.33
C ILE A 661 3.18 28.53 -6.17
N ASN A 662 4.45 28.93 -6.11
CA ASN A 662 5.57 28.02 -6.01
C ASN A 662 5.52 27.19 -4.71
N LYS A 663 5.30 27.83 -3.55
CA LYS A 663 5.30 27.17 -2.24
C LYS A 663 4.11 26.22 -2.01
N ALA A 664 2.96 26.47 -2.64
CA ALA A 664 1.74 25.70 -2.45
C ALA A 664 1.45 24.70 -3.58
N GLY A 665 1.74 25.05 -4.83
CA GLY A 665 1.30 24.32 -6.02
C GLY A 665 1.73 22.84 -6.06
N TYR A 666 3.00 22.55 -5.79
CA TYR A 666 3.49 21.16 -5.80
C TYR A 666 2.83 20.28 -4.72
N LYS A 667 2.28 20.89 -3.66
CA LYS A 667 1.65 20.15 -2.57
C LYS A 667 0.26 19.63 -2.92
N ILE A 668 -0.41 20.17 -3.95
CA ILE A 668 -1.80 19.86 -4.32
C ILE A 668 -2.04 18.34 -4.44
N GLN A 669 -1.08 17.61 -5.01
CA GLN A 669 -1.19 16.17 -5.22
C GLN A 669 -1.35 15.36 -3.92
N HIS A 670 -0.95 15.92 -2.76
CA HIS A 670 -1.10 15.29 -1.44
C HIS A 670 -2.45 15.57 -0.77
N TYR A 671 -3.28 16.44 -1.33
CA TYR A 671 -4.56 16.89 -0.76
C TYR A 671 -5.78 16.38 -1.54
N GLY A 672 -5.61 15.32 -2.33
CA GLY A 672 -6.63 14.74 -3.22
C GLY A 672 -8.04 14.63 -2.64
N LYS A 673 -8.18 14.30 -1.34
CA LYS A 673 -9.47 14.09 -0.71
C LYS A 673 -10.28 15.34 -0.37
N TYR A 674 -9.67 16.52 -0.42
CA TYR A 674 -10.30 17.76 0.00
C TYR A 674 -10.98 18.47 -1.19
N SER A 675 -12.05 19.20 -0.88
CA SER A 675 -12.80 20.02 -1.83
C SER A 675 -12.20 21.39 -2.00
N TYR A 676 -11.67 21.98 -0.92
CA TYR A 676 -10.94 23.24 -0.98
C TYR A 676 -9.80 23.30 0.03
N LEU A 677 -8.82 24.12 -0.30
CA LEU A 677 -7.60 24.33 0.45
C LEU A 677 -7.28 25.81 0.51
N VAL A 678 -6.73 26.24 1.64
CA VAL A 678 -6.06 27.53 1.75
C VAL A 678 -4.67 27.30 2.30
N PHE A 679 -3.68 27.89 1.64
CA PHE A 679 -2.28 27.91 2.05
C PHE A 679 -1.89 29.35 2.39
N SER A 680 -1.02 29.50 3.39
CA SER A 680 -0.39 30.76 3.72
C SER A 680 1.09 30.49 3.98
N ASP A 681 1.95 31.14 3.19
CA ASP A 681 3.40 30.89 3.17
C ASP A 681 3.72 29.41 2.95
N GLY A 682 3.00 28.77 2.02
CA GLY A 682 3.14 27.34 1.71
C GLY A 682 2.57 26.38 2.76
N ASN A 683 2.12 26.86 3.92
CA ASN A 683 1.54 26.01 4.96
C ASN A 683 0.01 25.96 4.83
N ASN A 684 -0.56 24.75 4.89
CA ASN A 684 -2.00 24.58 4.81
C ASN A 684 -2.67 25.16 6.07
N ARG A 685 -3.64 26.04 5.87
CA ARG A 685 -4.47 26.68 6.91
C ARG A 685 -5.86 26.09 6.97
N VAL A 686 -6.40 25.73 5.81
CA VAL A 686 -7.75 25.16 5.67
C VAL A 686 -7.68 23.95 4.74
N LYS A 687 -8.37 22.88 5.13
CA LYS A 687 -8.57 21.67 4.32
C LYS A 687 -9.92 21.05 4.66
N GLU A 688 -10.86 21.16 3.74
CA GLU A 688 -12.26 20.80 4.03
C GLU A 688 -12.89 20.06 2.85
N VAL A 689 -13.94 19.31 3.14
CA VAL A 689 -14.73 18.57 2.15
C VAL A 689 -16.12 19.16 2.14
N VAL A 690 -16.59 19.56 0.96
CA VAL A 690 -17.95 20.07 0.79
C VAL A 690 -18.94 18.94 1.02
N SER A 691 -19.95 19.18 1.85
CA SER A 691 -21.00 18.21 2.13
C SER A 691 -21.83 17.90 0.88
N ILE A 692 -22.16 16.62 0.70
CA ILE A 692 -23.14 16.15 -0.27
C ILE A 692 -24.51 16.04 0.40
N GLY A 693 -25.57 16.50 -0.29
CA GLY A 693 -26.93 16.50 0.26
C GLY A 693 -27.79 15.31 -0.16
N ASP A 694 -27.51 14.71 -1.32
CA ASP A 694 -28.38 13.70 -1.94
C ASP A 694 -27.61 12.40 -2.23
N SER A 695 -28.19 11.25 -1.86
CA SER A 695 -27.71 9.92 -2.25
C SER A 695 -28.86 9.15 -2.90
N PRO A 696 -28.64 8.45 -4.04
CA PRO A 696 -29.68 7.62 -4.65
C PRO A 696 -30.01 6.39 -3.81
N LEU A 697 -29.29 6.15 -2.70
CA LEU A 697 -29.57 5.10 -1.73
C LEU A 697 -30.42 5.59 -0.56
N GLN A 698 -30.84 6.86 -0.55
CA GLN A 698 -31.67 7.45 0.50
C GLN A 698 -32.92 8.09 -0.11
N LYS A 699 -34.08 7.86 0.49
CA LYS A 699 -35.33 8.51 0.09
C LYS A 699 -36.19 8.84 1.30
N THR A 700 -36.67 10.08 1.34
CA THR A 700 -37.80 10.47 2.17
C THR A 700 -39.04 9.73 1.69
N LEU A 701 -39.72 9.07 2.62
CA LEU A 701 -40.93 8.30 2.38
C LEU A 701 -42.14 9.22 2.62
N GLN A 702 -43.09 9.21 1.68
CA GLN A 702 -44.32 10.01 1.76
C GLN A 702 -45.50 9.16 2.23
#